data_AF-A0A1G7NLX5-F1
#
_entry.id   AF-A0A1G7NLX5-F1
#
_cell.length_a   1.000
_cell.length_b   1.000
_cell.length_c   1.000
_cell.angle_alpha   90.00
_cell.angle_beta   90.00
_cell.angle_gamma   90.00
#
_symmetry.space_group_name_H-M   'P 1'
#
loop_
_entity.id
_entity.type
_entity.pdbx_description
1 polymer ?
#
loop_
_entity_poly.entity_id
_entity_poly.type
_entity_poly.pdbx_seq_one_letter_code
_entity_poly.pdbx_strand_id
1 'polypeptide(L)'
;MKKSCWCGNTDLVQWSDAYYRCNVCETLISIYTDCAEEEGLFAPKDEQRSLYGSNYWKEKTMQQYRKMHCDDIEDALILHYRERAGLWLSAIMRHILPPATVLEVGCGLGSLTRWMQDLGYEARALELSRQWTEHLRQEVGIKVDVGTMGPLQSGECKTDAIVLMDVLEHISDPVSFMKNAISMLSNDGILCIQTPKYSEKVSFSYLQQTNARFIRQLIPNEHLFLFSAAALERLVREHGFVHSVHYPTLGVDDMFYIFSRKPLKQYSPLQIKKTFMAIPERITAYAAYVNYLHLAALQQQNATLKTIIQNISETMRGHALADDGLPTSPSVKAHPLPPGFSAQEVAKLLYIRLDGIGDSILANALLEHLPTIFPKARITVACDAAAATLYAAAPMVAEVLPIEKSRLDDPDYLLQCVKLLRAVKANVVFQGTRSPTMSVAALSLALEIPVMGLRANAVNMSPSERDFYNAALASQWAPHPGTSNEMATYREILRQLGAPLPCLKPKIWLPAAARSAADALWAQCGLALGHTIAIFCGGGDRQRDCPFVGEALSRCCQKYNLAVVALGSSREKAINEKNISALRTQGIAAVNLSGKTDFLTSAALLARCRLAVGVDTSFAHAAAALQVPQVIVLGGADMGRFLPSSPKTLALCLPLECAGCNWRCRYAERHCLTGISPDCLAQAVETALTGVWPETGAGRIVLQPPHTWPRAAGRPRWRSPQALMRQQGALGDEDRICIEPLAAYCRKHSA
;
A
#
# COMPACT_ATOMS: atom_id res chain seq x y z
N MET A 1 -22.21 50.66 -6.59
CA MET A 1 -22.22 50.73 -5.10
C MET A 1 -20.78 50.73 -4.60
N LYS A 2 -20.47 51.30 -3.42
CA LYS A 2 -19.16 51.04 -2.80
C LYS A 2 -19.13 49.56 -2.42
N LYS A 3 -18.13 48.80 -2.89
CA LYS A 3 -17.94 47.41 -2.48
C LYS A 3 -17.93 47.33 -0.96
N SER A 4 -18.72 46.40 -0.42
CA SER A 4 -18.86 46.18 1.01
C SER A 4 -18.57 44.73 1.34
N CYS A 5 -17.90 44.49 2.48
CA CYS A 5 -17.73 43.15 3.01
C CYS A 5 -19.07 42.60 3.52
N TRP A 6 -19.18 41.27 3.65
CA TRP A 6 -20.34 40.62 4.28
C TRP A 6 -20.65 41.16 5.69
N CYS A 7 -19.66 41.69 6.41
CA CYS A 7 -19.85 42.29 7.75
C CYS A 7 -20.39 43.74 7.72
N GLY A 8 -20.74 44.26 6.53
CA GLY A 8 -21.25 45.62 6.32
C GLY A 8 -20.17 46.70 6.25
N ASN A 9 -18.90 46.37 6.48
CA ASN A 9 -17.81 47.34 6.42
C ASN A 9 -17.43 47.68 4.97
N THR A 10 -17.21 48.96 4.69
CA THR A 10 -16.76 49.47 3.38
C THR A 10 -15.28 49.85 3.35
N ASP A 11 -14.58 49.81 4.49
CA ASP A 11 -13.14 50.04 4.56
C ASP A 11 -12.36 48.79 4.10
N LEU A 12 -12.08 48.75 2.80
CA LEU A 12 -11.44 47.65 2.10
C LEU A 12 -10.09 48.11 1.54
N VAL A 13 -9.04 47.33 1.80
CA VAL A 13 -7.69 47.60 1.30
C VAL A 13 -7.37 46.62 0.18
N GLN A 14 -6.77 47.09 -0.91
CA GLN A 14 -6.33 46.21 -1.98
C GLN A 14 -5.25 45.25 -1.46
N TRP A 15 -5.49 43.95 -1.58
CA TRP A 15 -4.59 42.91 -1.08
C TRP A 15 -3.84 42.20 -2.22
N SER A 16 -4.49 42.04 -3.37
CA SER A 16 -3.89 41.67 -4.65
C SER A 16 -4.63 42.37 -5.80
N ASP A 17 -4.23 42.12 -7.05
CA ASP A 17 -4.94 42.63 -8.23
C ASP A 17 -6.37 42.08 -8.35
N ALA A 18 -6.66 40.96 -7.70
CA ALA A 18 -7.93 40.25 -7.81
C ALA A 18 -8.75 40.19 -6.50
N TYR A 19 -8.19 40.64 -5.37
CA TYR A 19 -8.85 40.59 -4.06
C TYR A 19 -8.59 41.84 -3.21
N TYR A 20 -9.66 42.31 -2.56
CA TYR A 20 -9.58 43.26 -1.45
C TYR A 20 -9.56 42.51 -0.11
N ARG A 21 -8.99 43.10 0.95
CA ARG A 21 -9.10 42.63 2.33
C ARG A 21 -9.92 43.62 3.15
N CYS A 22 -10.89 43.12 3.92
CA CYS A 22 -11.64 43.93 4.86
C CYS A 22 -10.80 44.30 6.10
N ASN A 23 -10.73 45.56 6.50
CA ASN A 23 -9.97 45.96 7.71
C ASN A 23 -10.66 45.59 9.04
N VAL A 24 -11.92 45.13 9.00
CA VAL A 24 -12.71 44.83 10.21
C VAL A 24 -12.80 43.34 10.49
N CYS A 25 -13.00 42.52 9.46
CA CYS A 25 -13.13 41.07 9.62
C CYS A 25 -12.09 40.27 8.82
N GLU A 26 -11.17 40.98 8.14
CA GLU A 26 -10.01 40.40 7.43
C GLU A 26 -10.33 39.38 6.33
N THR A 27 -11.61 39.23 5.97
CA THR A 27 -12.04 38.43 4.83
C THR A 27 -11.48 39.01 3.53
N LEU A 28 -10.99 38.12 2.65
CA LEU A 28 -10.65 38.51 1.29
C LEU A 28 -11.91 38.47 0.42
N ILE A 29 -12.10 39.53 -0.37
CA ILE A 29 -13.29 39.77 -1.19
C ILE A 29 -12.83 39.90 -2.63
N SER A 30 -13.33 39.02 -3.49
CA SER A 30 -13.02 39.05 -4.91
C SER A 30 -13.52 40.34 -5.56
N ILE A 31 -12.78 40.81 -6.56
CA ILE A 31 -13.24 41.91 -7.43
C ILE A 31 -14.50 41.56 -8.25
N TYR A 32 -14.86 40.27 -8.40
CA TYR A 32 -16.00 39.80 -9.20
C TYR A 32 -17.31 39.66 -8.42
N THR A 33 -17.33 40.01 -7.14
CA THR A 33 -18.53 39.93 -6.28
C THR A 33 -19.75 40.63 -6.86
N ASP A 34 -19.57 41.82 -7.46
CA ASP A 34 -20.66 42.58 -8.09
C ASP A 34 -21.10 41.98 -9.45
N CYS A 35 -20.17 41.39 -10.20
CA CYS A 35 -20.44 40.81 -11.52
C CYS A 35 -21.15 39.45 -11.43
N ALA A 36 -20.91 38.72 -10.34
CA ALA A 36 -21.44 37.38 -10.07
C ALA A 36 -22.97 37.28 -10.23
N GLU A 37 -23.69 38.24 -9.66
CA GLU A 37 -25.16 38.27 -9.65
C GLU A 37 -25.73 38.82 -10.97
N GLU A 38 -25.13 39.89 -11.50
CA GLU A 38 -25.59 40.52 -12.76
C GLU A 38 -25.44 39.59 -13.97
N GLU A 39 -24.34 38.84 -14.03
CA GLU A 39 -24.05 37.92 -15.15
C GLU A 39 -24.66 36.52 -14.96
N GLY A 40 -25.26 36.22 -13.80
CA GLY A 40 -25.79 34.89 -13.50
C GLY A 40 -24.72 33.80 -13.49
N LEU A 41 -23.48 34.16 -13.11
CA LEU A 41 -22.31 33.27 -13.10
C LEU A 41 -22.55 32.00 -12.29
N PHE A 42 -23.33 32.09 -11.21
CA PHE A 42 -23.61 31.01 -10.25
C PHE A 42 -25.06 30.49 -10.30
N ALA A 43 -25.86 30.95 -11.26
CA ALA A 43 -27.23 30.48 -11.48
C ALA A 43 -27.38 30.11 -12.98
N PRO A 44 -27.30 28.82 -13.35
CA PRO A 44 -27.19 28.43 -14.76
C PRO A 44 -28.37 28.90 -15.60
N LYS A 45 -28.16 29.96 -16.40
CA LYS A 45 -29.08 30.37 -17.48
C LYS A 45 -28.82 29.57 -18.75
N ASP A 46 -27.57 29.14 -18.94
CA ASP A 46 -27.10 28.30 -20.05
C ASP A 46 -26.19 27.20 -19.48
N GLU A 47 -26.65 25.94 -19.55
CA GLU A 47 -25.97 24.75 -19.03
C GLU A 47 -24.57 24.51 -19.63
N GLN A 48 -24.28 25.07 -20.81
CA GLN A 48 -22.99 24.86 -21.49
C GLN A 48 -21.99 25.97 -21.19
N ARG A 49 -22.45 27.18 -20.84
CA ARG A 49 -21.62 28.38 -20.70
C ARG A 49 -21.52 28.92 -19.28
N SER A 50 -22.51 28.65 -18.43
CA SER A 50 -22.47 29.06 -17.03
C SER A 50 -21.38 28.30 -16.25
N LEU A 51 -20.76 28.98 -15.29
CA LEU A 51 -19.61 28.45 -14.53
C LEU A 51 -19.93 27.14 -13.81
N TYR A 52 -21.13 27.00 -13.25
CA TYR A 52 -21.63 25.75 -12.63
C TYR A 52 -22.70 25.05 -13.47
N GLY A 53 -22.58 25.12 -14.81
CA GLY A 53 -23.35 24.30 -15.73
C GLY A 53 -22.82 22.87 -15.86
N SER A 54 -23.48 22.03 -16.67
CA SER A 54 -23.12 20.61 -16.82
C SER A 54 -21.70 20.36 -17.33
N ASN A 55 -21.13 21.27 -18.11
CA ASN A 55 -19.75 21.18 -18.62
C ASN A 55 -18.69 21.32 -17.52
N TYR A 56 -18.97 22.05 -16.44
CA TYR A 56 -18.05 22.16 -15.31
C TYR A 56 -17.76 20.78 -14.71
N TRP A 57 -18.82 20.01 -14.47
CA TRP A 57 -18.73 18.67 -13.91
C TRP A 57 -18.22 17.66 -14.94
N LYS A 58 -18.77 17.65 -16.17
CA LYS A 58 -18.44 16.65 -17.21
C LYS A 58 -17.05 16.80 -17.82
N GLU A 59 -16.53 18.02 -17.96
CA GLU A 59 -15.27 18.26 -18.65
C GLU A 59 -14.18 18.77 -17.71
N LYS A 60 -14.41 19.85 -16.97
CA LYS A 60 -13.37 20.50 -16.14
C LYS A 60 -13.00 19.63 -14.93
N THR A 61 -13.98 19.16 -14.19
CA THR A 61 -13.79 18.30 -13.01
C THR A 61 -13.28 16.91 -13.42
N MET A 62 -13.88 16.28 -14.44
CA MET A 62 -13.39 14.99 -14.95
C MET A 62 -12.00 15.06 -15.59
N GLN A 63 -11.59 16.18 -16.21
CA GLN A 63 -10.20 16.35 -16.67
C GLN A 63 -9.19 16.35 -15.51
N GLN A 64 -9.57 16.85 -14.33
CA GLN A 64 -8.70 16.78 -13.15
C GLN A 64 -8.56 15.32 -12.67
N TYR A 65 -9.66 14.55 -12.66
CA TYR A 65 -9.62 13.13 -12.31
C TYR A 65 -8.91 12.25 -13.34
N ARG A 66 -8.99 12.56 -14.64
CA ARG A 66 -8.20 11.88 -15.68
C ARG A 66 -6.69 12.05 -15.50
N LYS A 67 -6.24 13.20 -14.96
CA LYS A 67 -4.82 13.39 -14.57
C LYS A 67 -4.41 12.49 -13.41
N MET A 68 -5.37 11.95 -12.66
CA MET A 68 -5.19 10.98 -11.58
C MET A 68 -5.47 9.54 -12.04
N HIS A 69 -5.58 9.30 -13.35
CA HIS A 69 -5.88 8.01 -13.98
C HIS A 69 -7.29 7.45 -13.69
N CYS A 70 -8.26 8.31 -13.40
CA CYS A 70 -9.68 7.94 -13.37
C CYS A 70 -10.31 8.29 -14.71
N ASP A 71 -10.66 7.28 -15.52
CA ASP A 71 -11.11 7.48 -16.89
C ASP A 71 -12.63 7.67 -17.01
N ASP A 72 -13.39 7.28 -15.97
CA ASP A 72 -14.84 7.46 -15.87
C ASP A 72 -15.31 8.00 -14.50
N ILE A 73 -16.61 8.31 -14.42
CA ILE A 73 -17.21 8.91 -13.22
C ILE A 73 -17.31 7.92 -12.05
N GLU A 74 -17.37 6.62 -12.32
CA GLU A 74 -17.45 5.58 -11.30
C GLU A 74 -16.11 5.48 -10.56
N ASP A 75 -14.99 5.54 -11.28
CA ASP A 75 -13.64 5.64 -10.71
C ASP A 75 -13.45 6.93 -9.90
N ALA A 76 -13.91 8.07 -10.43
CA ALA A 76 -13.84 9.35 -9.73
C ALA A 76 -14.70 9.35 -8.45
N LEU A 77 -15.88 8.74 -8.50
CA LEU A 77 -16.74 8.49 -7.36
C LEU A 77 -16.02 7.60 -6.33
N ILE A 78 -15.40 6.49 -6.73
CA ILE A 78 -14.63 5.58 -5.85
C ILE A 78 -13.48 6.31 -5.15
N LEU A 79 -12.76 7.19 -5.85
CA LEU A 79 -11.70 7.99 -5.24
C LEU A 79 -12.27 9.03 -4.25
N HIS A 80 -13.35 9.71 -4.62
CA HIS A 80 -14.06 10.64 -3.73
C HIS A 80 -14.69 9.95 -2.50
N TYR A 81 -15.19 8.73 -2.69
CA TYR A 81 -15.75 7.84 -1.68
C TYR A 81 -14.70 7.51 -0.61
N ARG A 82 -13.42 7.34 -0.98
CA ARG A 82 -12.37 6.86 -0.06
C ARG A 82 -11.66 7.96 0.73
N GLU A 83 -11.62 9.19 0.23
CA GLU A 83 -10.82 10.27 0.82
C GLU A 83 -11.67 11.31 1.56
N ARG A 84 -12.33 12.24 0.85
CA ARG A 84 -12.98 13.42 1.45
C ARG A 84 -14.35 13.14 2.06
N ALA A 85 -15.21 12.38 1.37
CA ALA A 85 -16.58 12.14 1.84
C ALA A 85 -16.61 11.38 3.19
N GLY A 86 -15.69 10.42 3.39
CA GLY A 86 -15.58 9.71 4.65
C GLY A 86 -15.08 10.55 5.82
N LEU A 87 -14.20 11.52 5.55
CA LEU A 87 -13.78 12.52 6.54
C LEU A 87 -14.98 13.33 7.05
N TRP A 88 -15.78 13.87 6.13
CA TRP A 88 -16.95 14.68 6.47
C TRP A 88 -17.98 13.88 7.25
N LEU A 89 -18.34 12.72 6.70
CA LEU A 89 -19.34 11.85 7.29
C LEU A 89 -18.98 11.43 8.73
N SER A 90 -17.72 11.08 8.97
CA SER A 90 -17.26 10.64 10.28
C SER A 90 -17.30 11.73 11.36
N ALA A 91 -17.07 13.00 10.99
CA ALA A 91 -17.25 14.14 11.88
C ALA A 91 -18.74 14.38 12.15
N ILE A 92 -19.58 14.31 11.11
CA ILE A 92 -21.03 14.48 11.20
C ILE A 92 -21.64 13.41 12.13
N MET A 93 -21.23 12.15 12.01
CA MET A 93 -21.70 11.02 12.85
C MET A 93 -21.48 11.21 14.35
N ARG A 94 -20.52 12.04 14.76
CA ARG A 94 -20.29 12.35 16.18
C ARG A 94 -21.38 13.21 16.77
N HIS A 95 -22.15 13.90 15.93
CA HIS A 95 -23.17 14.86 16.35
C HIS A 95 -24.58 14.47 15.93
N ILE A 96 -24.71 13.67 14.87
CA ILE A 96 -26.01 13.24 14.33
C ILE A 96 -25.96 11.81 13.79
N LEU A 97 -26.92 10.99 14.19
CA LEU A 97 -27.02 9.56 13.84
C LEU A 97 -28.32 9.30 13.05
N PRO A 98 -28.35 8.28 12.18
CA PRO A 98 -29.56 7.93 11.45
C PRO A 98 -30.63 7.29 12.36
N PRO A 99 -31.93 7.40 12.02
CA PRO A 99 -32.46 8.21 10.91
C PRO A 99 -32.50 9.68 11.31
N ALA A 100 -31.80 10.52 10.55
CA ALA A 100 -31.84 11.96 10.68
C ALA A 100 -31.91 12.56 9.28
N THR A 101 -32.61 13.68 9.13
CA THR A 101 -32.73 14.35 7.83
C THR A 101 -31.48 15.19 7.58
N VAL A 102 -30.91 15.10 6.38
CA VAL A 102 -29.70 15.85 6.03
C VAL A 102 -29.88 16.54 4.68
N LEU A 103 -29.49 17.81 4.61
CA LEU A 103 -29.46 18.59 3.39
C LEU A 103 -28.00 18.91 3.03
N GLU A 104 -27.50 18.33 1.96
CA GLU A 104 -26.21 18.73 1.35
C GLU A 104 -26.49 19.83 0.32
N VAL A 105 -25.79 20.96 0.40
CA VAL A 105 -25.92 22.05 -0.60
C VAL A 105 -24.65 22.08 -1.43
N GLY A 106 -24.76 22.01 -2.76
CA GLY A 106 -23.63 21.90 -3.67
C GLY A 106 -22.96 20.53 -3.61
N CYS A 107 -23.71 19.46 -3.91
CA CYS A 107 -23.22 18.10 -3.71
C CYS A 107 -22.14 17.64 -4.71
N GLY A 108 -21.89 18.39 -5.80
CA GLY A 108 -20.88 18.05 -6.80
C GLY A 108 -21.12 16.65 -7.37
N LEU A 109 -20.23 15.70 -7.11
CA LEU A 109 -20.37 14.30 -7.55
C LEU A 109 -21.45 13.50 -6.80
N GLY A 110 -22.00 14.01 -5.70
CA GLY A 110 -23.08 13.35 -4.96
C GLY A 110 -22.63 12.24 -4.00
N SER A 111 -21.31 12.01 -3.84
CA SER A 111 -20.77 10.89 -3.06
C SER A 111 -21.17 10.91 -1.58
N LEU A 112 -21.18 12.09 -0.94
CA LEU A 112 -21.53 12.21 0.48
C LEU A 112 -23.03 11.94 0.70
N THR A 113 -23.90 12.57 -0.09
CA THR A 113 -25.35 12.26 -0.07
C THR A 113 -25.60 10.78 -0.30
N ARG A 114 -24.96 10.15 -1.29
CA ARG A 114 -25.13 8.71 -1.54
C ARG A 114 -24.77 7.88 -0.31
N TRP A 115 -23.62 8.15 0.30
CA TRP A 115 -23.20 7.49 1.54
C TRP A 115 -24.19 7.69 2.68
N MET A 116 -24.66 8.91 2.90
CA MET A 116 -25.65 9.17 3.94
C MET A 116 -26.95 8.38 3.70
N GLN A 117 -27.41 8.26 2.46
CA GLN A 117 -28.58 7.46 2.11
C GLN A 117 -28.36 5.96 2.34
N ASP A 118 -27.22 5.42 1.89
CA ASP A 118 -26.84 4.01 2.14
C ASP A 118 -26.77 3.72 3.64
N LEU A 119 -26.48 4.74 4.44
CA LEU A 119 -26.39 4.68 5.90
C LEU A 119 -27.70 4.92 6.63
N GLY A 120 -28.78 5.13 5.90
CA GLY A 120 -30.13 5.33 6.44
C GLY A 120 -30.39 6.71 7.03
N TYR A 121 -29.59 7.72 6.66
CA TYR A 121 -30.04 9.08 6.81
C TYR A 121 -31.10 9.38 5.76
N GLU A 122 -32.02 10.28 6.09
CA GLU A 122 -32.95 10.85 5.14
C GLU A 122 -32.26 12.03 4.43
N ALA A 123 -31.22 11.69 3.66
CA ALA A 123 -30.38 12.68 3.00
C ALA A 123 -30.92 13.07 1.61
N ARG A 124 -30.83 14.37 1.32
CA ARG A 124 -31.10 14.97 0.01
C ARG A 124 -30.04 16.04 -0.30
N ALA A 125 -29.84 16.32 -1.57
CA ALA A 125 -28.88 17.30 -2.06
C ALA A 125 -29.53 18.45 -2.85
N LEU A 126 -28.86 19.60 -2.90
CA LEU A 126 -29.12 20.68 -3.85
C LEU A 126 -27.91 20.86 -4.77
N GLU A 127 -28.16 21.05 -6.06
CA GLU A 127 -27.12 21.30 -7.04
C GLU A 127 -27.64 22.22 -8.16
N LEU A 128 -26.77 23.05 -8.73
CA LEU A 128 -27.19 24.18 -9.57
C LEU A 128 -27.56 23.75 -11.00
N SER A 129 -26.86 22.78 -11.57
CA SER A 129 -27.09 22.32 -12.94
C SER A 129 -28.26 21.33 -13.02
N ARG A 130 -29.29 21.65 -13.80
CA ARG A 130 -30.44 20.77 -14.04
C ARG A 130 -30.00 19.49 -14.74
N GLN A 131 -29.17 19.60 -15.77
CA GLN A 131 -28.66 18.43 -16.48
C GLN A 131 -27.82 17.52 -15.56
N TRP A 132 -27.04 18.13 -14.66
CA TRP A 132 -26.22 17.37 -13.72
C TRP A 132 -27.07 16.70 -12.64
N THR A 133 -28.10 17.37 -12.10
CA THR A 133 -29.02 16.72 -11.16
C THR A 133 -29.72 15.51 -11.76
N GLU A 134 -30.12 15.57 -13.04
CA GLU A 134 -30.73 14.43 -13.71
C GLU A 134 -29.76 13.27 -13.83
N HIS A 135 -28.50 13.56 -14.18
CA HIS A 135 -27.43 12.56 -14.19
C HIS A 135 -27.19 11.93 -12.81
N LEU A 136 -27.13 12.74 -11.75
CA LEU A 136 -26.96 12.26 -10.38
C LEU A 136 -28.14 11.38 -9.91
N ARG A 137 -29.37 11.67 -10.35
CA ARG A 137 -30.54 10.82 -10.06
C ARG A 137 -30.48 9.49 -10.82
N GLN A 138 -30.11 9.52 -12.09
CA GLN A 138 -30.15 8.34 -12.97
C GLN A 138 -28.96 7.40 -12.74
N GLU A 139 -27.74 7.95 -12.69
CA GLU A 139 -26.50 7.16 -12.68
C GLU A 139 -25.96 6.94 -11.25
N VAL A 140 -26.08 7.95 -10.37
CA VAL A 140 -25.59 7.85 -8.98
C VAL A 140 -26.69 7.41 -8.02
N GLY A 141 -27.96 7.55 -8.40
CA GLY A 141 -29.12 7.08 -7.62
C GLY A 141 -29.41 7.90 -6.36
N ILE A 142 -29.08 9.20 -6.33
CA ILE A 142 -29.32 10.06 -5.15
C ILE A 142 -30.59 10.91 -5.26
N LYS A 143 -31.08 11.36 -4.09
CA LYS A 143 -32.13 12.38 -4.02
C LYS A 143 -31.47 13.75 -4.11
N VAL A 144 -31.63 14.43 -5.24
CA VAL A 144 -31.07 15.76 -5.48
C VAL A 144 -32.09 16.65 -6.17
N ASP A 145 -32.12 17.94 -5.84
CA ASP A 145 -32.97 18.95 -6.48
C ASP A 145 -32.14 20.09 -7.10
N VAL A 146 -32.71 20.74 -8.11
CA VAL A 146 -32.06 21.86 -8.79
C VAL A 146 -32.20 23.12 -7.96
N GLY A 147 -31.09 23.74 -7.59
CA GLY A 147 -31.05 25.05 -6.98
C GLY A 147 -30.04 25.19 -5.84
N THR A 148 -30.27 26.21 -5.03
CA THR A 148 -29.48 26.51 -3.83
C THR A 148 -30.42 26.74 -2.65
N MET A 149 -29.86 26.97 -1.47
CA MET A 149 -30.60 27.16 -0.24
C MET A 149 -31.42 28.47 -0.25
N GLY A 150 -32.75 28.32 -0.17
CA GLY A 150 -33.73 29.42 -0.08
C GLY A 150 -34.50 29.44 1.24
N PRO A 151 -35.42 30.40 1.45
CA PRO A 151 -36.28 30.41 2.62
C PRO A 151 -37.20 29.18 2.64
N LEU A 152 -37.43 28.61 3.83
CA LEU A 152 -38.34 27.49 4.02
C LEU A 152 -39.74 27.84 3.53
N GLN A 153 -40.30 27.03 2.62
CA GLN A 153 -41.66 27.26 2.09
C GLN A 153 -42.73 26.69 3.04
N SER A 154 -43.96 27.20 2.94
CA SER A 154 -45.08 26.74 3.78
C SER A 154 -45.31 25.23 3.60
N GLY A 155 -45.16 24.45 4.68
CA GLY A 155 -45.32 22.99 4.68
C GLY A 155 -44.02 22.19 4.58
N GLU A 156 -42.86 22.82 4.37
CA GLU A 156 -41.57 22.11 4.41
C GLU A 156 -41.12 21.83 5.85
N CYS A 157 -40.54 20.64 6.06
CA CYS A 157 -39.99 20.25 7.36
C CYS A 157 -38.56 20.76 7.53
N LYS A 158 -38.22 21.15 8.76
CA LYS A 158 -36.85 21.50 9.13
C LYS A 158 -35.95 20.27 9.11
N THR A 159 -34.68 20.48 8.79
CA THR A 159 -33.67 19.41 8.73
C THR A 159 -32.78 19.37 9.95
N ASP A 160 -32.30 18.18 10.33
CA ASP A 160 -31.41 17.99 11.47
C ASP A 160 -29.94 18.35 11.16
N ALA A 161 -29.52 18.26 9.89
CA ALA A 161 -28.23 18.78 9.44
C ALA A 161 -28.32 19.49 8.10
N ILE A 162 -27.53 20.57 7.98
CA ILE A 162 -27.17 21.21 6.71
C ILE A 162 -25.67 21.09 6.53
N VAL A 163 -25.23 20.66 5.35
CA VAL A 163 -23.84 20.35 5.04
C VAL A 163 -23.37 21.16 3.84
N LEU A 164 -22.31 21.94 4.04
CA LEU A 164 -21.71 22.87 3.09
C LEU A 164 -20.23 22.51 2.93
N MET A 165 -19.88 21.74 1.90
CA MET A 165 -18.50 21.30 1.67
C MET A 165 -17.95 22.00 0.43
N ASP A 166 -17.02 22.94 0.63
CA ASP A 166 -16.40 23.73 -0.42
C ASP A 166 -17.47 24.56 -1.19
N VAL A 167 -18.34 25.25 -0.45
CA VAL A 167 -19.53 25.96 -0.96
C VAL A 167 -19.55 27.42 -0.56
N LEU A 168 -19.21 27.73 0.70
CA LEU A 168 -19.43 29.05 1.29
C LEU A 168 -18.63 30.14 0.56
N GLU A 169 -17.43 29.81 0.10
CA GLU A 169 -16.54 30.69 -0.65
C GLU A 169 -17.13 31.15 -1.99
N HIS A 170 -18.10 30.41 -2.53
CA HIS A 170 -18.75 30.69 -3.80
C HIS A 170 -20.04 31.53 -3.66
N ILE A 171 -20.50 31.77 -2.42
CA ILE A 171 -21.78 32.45 -2.17
C ILE A 171 -21.62 33.97 -2.26
N SER A 172 -22.46 34.63 -3.07
CA SER A 172 -22.44 36.09 -3.27
C SER A 172 -22.97 36.88 -2.07
N ASP A 173 -23.96 36.35 -1.35
CA ASP A 173 -24.50 36.93 -0.12
C ASP A 173 -24.44 35.92 1.04
N PRO A 174 -23.29 35.83 1.75
CA PRO A 174 -23.13 34.93 2.88
C PRO A 174 -24.12 35.19 4.02
N VAL A 175 -24.57 36.45 4.21
CA VAL A 175 -25.47 36.83 5.31
C VAL A 175 -26.88 36.28 5.05
N SER A 176 -27.41 36.51 3.85
CA SER A 176 -28.72 35.95 3.46
C SER A 176 -28.68 34.43 3.44
N PHE A 177 -27.59 33.83 2.96
CA PHE A 177 -27.41 32.38 2.95
C PHE A 177 -27.45 31.77 4.36
N MET A 178 -26.78 32.41 5.34
CA MET A 178 -26.84 31.99 6.73
C MET A 178 -28.25 32.12 7.33
N LYS A 179 -29.01 33.18 6.98
CA LYS A 179 -30.41 33.33 7.42
C LYS A 179 -31.30 32.20 6.89
N ASN A 180 -31.11 31.81 5.63
CA ASN A 180 -31.84 30.69 5.04
C ASN A 180 -31.51 29.37 5.76
N ALA A 181 -30.22 29.12 6.04
CA ALA A 181 -29.79 27.95 6.80
C ALA A 181 -30.48 27.85 8.17
N ILE A 182 -30.58 28.97 8.92
CA ILE A 182 -31.29 29.01 10.21
C ILE A 182 -32.78 28.65 10.05
N SER A 183 -33.42 29.17 8.99
CA SER A 183 -34.85 28.95 8.75
C SER A 183 -35.15 27.48 8.49
N MET A 184 -34.24 26.78 7.81
CA MET A 184 -34.37 25.39 7.41
C MET A 184 -33.87 24.40 8.48
N LEU A 185 -32.98 24.83 9.38
CA LEU A 185 -32.40 23.95 10.39
C LEU A 185 -33.31 23.79 11.62
N SER A 186 -33.42 22.56 12.12
CA SER A 186 -34.10 22.27 13.39
C SER A 186 -33.41 22.98 14.56
N ASN A 187 -34.12 23.14 15.69
CA ASN A 187 -33.58 23.90 16.83
C ASN A 187 -32.29 23.29 17.39
N ASP A 188 -32.20 21.96 17.38
CA ASP A 188 -31.04 21.18 17.81
C ASP A 188 -30.13 20.75 16.65
N GLY A 189 -30.43 21.21 15.44
CA GLY A 189 -29.71 20.81 14.24
C GLY A 189 -28.29 21.37 14.19
N ILE A 190 -27.52 20.81 13.26
CA ILE A 190 -26.12 21.17 13.05
C ILE A 190 -25.88 21.76 11.65
N LEU A 191 -24.99 22.74 11.56
CA LEU A 191 -24.49 23.30 10.31
C LEU A 191 -23.02 22.91 10.15
N CYS A 192 -22.72 22.14 9.12
CA CYS A 192 -21.38 21.65 8.83
C CYS A 192 -20.78 22.46 7.68
N ILE A 193 -19.62 23.08 7.89
CA ILE A 193 -18.98 23.96 6.90
C ILE A 193 -17.51 23.55 6.73
N GLN A 194 -17.14 23.14 5.53
CA GLN A 194 -15.75 23.15 5.08
C GLN A 194 -15.56 24.22 3.99
N THR A 195 -14.48 25.00 4.10
CA THR A 195 -14.12 26.05 3.14
C THR A 195 -12.62 26.38 3.27
N PRO A 196 -11.96 26.96 2.25
CA PRO A 196 -10.59 27.43 2.35
C PRO A 196 -10.36 28.38 3.54
N LYS A 197 -9.23 28.20 4.22
CA LYS A 197 -8.82 28.99 5.39
C LYS A 197 -7.77 30.02 4.99
N TYR A 198 -8.20 31.27 4.84
CA TYR A 198 -7.29 32.40 4.73
C TYR A 198 -6.57 32.66 6.07
N SER A 199 -5.27 32.94 6.01
CA SER A 199 -4.47 33.37 7.17
C SER A 199 -4.19 34.86 7.11
N GLU A 200 -4.79 35.59 8.05
CA GLU A 200 -4.71 37.06 8.18
C GLU A 200 -3.25 37.56 8.35
N LYS A 201 -2.37 36.68 8.85
CA LYS A 201 -0.95 36.96 9.10
C LYS A 201 -0.08 36.97 7.85
N VAL A 202 -0.65 36.66 6.68
CA VAL A 202 0.12 36.43 5.46
C VAL A 202 -0.24 37.45 4.38
N SER A 203 0.78 38.13 3.83
CA SER A 203 0.63 39.03 2.70
C SER A 203 0.61 38.27 1.38
N PHE A 204 0.00 38.86 0.35
CA PHE A 204 0.03 38.28 -1.00
C PHE A 204 1.46 38.11 -1.53
N SER A 205 2.33 39.09 -1.31
CA SER A 205 3.74 39.03 -1.70
C SER A 205 4.48 37.84 -1.06
N TYR A 206 4.21 37.56 0.22
CA TYR A 206 4.80 36.41 0.91
C TYR A 206 4.32 35.09 0.32
N LEU A 207 3.02 34.97 0.02
CA LEU A 207 2.48 33.77 -0.62
C LEU A 207 3.18 33.50 -1.96
N GLN A 208 3.37 34.55 -2.78
CA GLN A 208 4.04 34.44 -4.08
C GLN A 208 5.51 34.02 -3.94
N GLN A 209 6.25 34.67 -3.04
CA GLN A 209 7.67 34.38 -2.81
C GLN A 209 7.92 32.96 -2.30
N THR A 210 7.01 32.45 -1.46
CA THR A 210 7.12 31.10 -0.86
C THR A 210 6.46 30.02 -1.71
N ASN A 211 5.84 30.38 -2.84
CA ASN A 211 5.00 29.50 -3.65
C ASN A 211 3.99 28.72 -2.80
N ALA A 212 3.35 29.41 -1.86
CA ALA A 212 2.44 28.82 -0.89
C ALA A 212 1.24 28.16 -1.59
N ARG A 213 0.85 26.98 -1.09
CA ARG A 213 -0.23 26.18 -1.70
C ARG A 213 -1.57 26.92 -1.72
N PHE A 214 -1.85 27.76 -0.71
CA PHE A 214 -3.04 28.62 -0.65
C PHE A 214 -3.24 29.53 -1.88
N ILE A 215 -2.20 29.86 -2.66
CA ILE A 215 -2.36 30.61 -3.93
C ILE A 215 -3.34 29.92 -4.87
N ARG A 216 -3.41 28.59 -4.82
CA ARG A 216 -4.34 27.79 -5.64
C ARG A 216 -5.81 28.07 -5.30
N GLN A 217 -6.09 28.60 -4.11
CA GLN A 217 -7.43 29.01 -3.68
C GLN A 217 -7.77 30.45 -4.09
N LEU A 218 -6.86 31.19 -4.74
CA LEU A 218 -7.13 32.55 -5.23
C LEU A 218 -7.74 32.50 -6.65
N ILE A 219 -8.98 32.03 -6.74
CA ILE A 219 -9.72 31.89 -8.00
C ILE A 219 -10.84 32.94 -8.03
N PRO A 220 -10.56 34.18 -8.46
CA PRO A 220 -11.43 35.33 -8.16
C PRO A 220 -12.83 35.26 -8.80
N ASN A 221 -12.99 34.52 -9.89
CA ASN A 221 -14.29 34.30 -10.51
C ASN A 221 -15.07 33.11 -9.91
N GLU A 222 -14.48 32.34 -8.99
CA GLU A 222 -15.12 31.21 -8.30
C GLU A 222 -15.24 31.49 -6.79
N HIS A 223 -14.14 31.86 -6.12
CA HIS A 223 -14.05 32.12 -4.68
C HIS A 223 -14.29 33.61 -4.41
N LEU A 224 -15.54 33.98 -4.20
CA LEU A 224 -15.98 35.36 -3.95
C LEU A 224 -15.56 35.87 -2.58
N PHE A 225 -15.62 35.01 -1.56
CA PHE A 225 -15.20 35.34 -0.20
C PHE A 225 -14.27 34.26 0.36
N LEU A 226 -13.06 34.63 0.76
CA LEU A 226 -12.13 33.72 1.46
C LEU A 226 -12.02 34.16 2.91
N PHE A 227 -12.52 33.30 3.79
CA PHE A 227 -12.66 33.59 5.22
C PHE A 227 -11.43 33.17 5.99
N SER A 228 -11.08 33.95 7.01
CA SER A 228 -10.28 33.44 8.12
C SER A 228 -11.17 32.63 9.08
N ALA A 229 -10.55 31.88 10.00
CA ALA A 229 -11.29 31.19 11.04
C ALA A 229 -12.11 32.15 11.91
N ALA A 230 -11.54 33.31 12.27
CA ALA A 230 -12.22 34.32 13.06
C ALA A 230 -13.39 34.96 12.30
N ALA A 231 -13.23 35.21 11.00
CA ALA A 231 -14.28 35.73 10.14
C ALA A 231 -15.46 34.75 10.01
N LEU A 232 -15.18 33.47 9.76
CA LEU A 232 -16.21 32.44 9.68
C LEU A 232 -16.96 32.29 11.00
N GLU A 233 -16.24 32.18 12.12
CA GLU A 233 -16.86 32.08 13.45
C GLU A 233 -17.70 33.32 13.79
N ARG A 234 -17.25 34.51 13.39
CA ARG A 234 -18.03 35.74 13.55
C ARG A 234 -19.31 35.70 12.72
N LEU A 235 -19.21 35.35 11.44
CA LEU A 235 -20.36 35.25 10.54
C LEU A 235 -21.44 34.34 11.13
N VAL A 236 -21.08 33.11 11.53
CA VAL A 236 -22.06 32.16 12.05
C VAL A 236 -22.59 32.55 13.44
N ARG A 237 -21.76 33.17 14.30
CA ARG A 237 -22.16 33.60 15.65
C ARG A 237 -23.15 34.77 15.62
N GLU A 238 -22.95 35.73 14.72
CA GLU A 238 -23.92 36.83 14.49
C GLU A 238 -25.29 36.29 14.01
N HIS A 239 -25.30 35.05 13.51
CA HIS A 239 -26.47 34.31 13.04
C HIS A 239 -26.94 33.23 14.04
N GLY A 240 -26.57 33.35 15.31
CA GLY A 240 -27.11 32.55 16.41
C GLY A 240 -26.46 31.18 16.64
N PHE A 241 -25.47 30.79 15.83
CA PHE A 241 -24.68 29.59 16.08
C PHE A 241 -23.58 29.87 17.11
N VAL A 242 -23.88 29.56 18.37
CA VAL A 242 -23.00 29.90 19.51
C VAL A 242 -22.10 28.75 19.97
N HIS A 243 -22.30 27.55 19.44
CA HIS A 243 -21.46 26.38 19.70
C HIS A 243 -20.78 25.92 18.42
N SER A 244 -19.48 25.62 18.50
CA SER A 244 -18.69 25.10 17.39
C SER A 244 -17.74 24.00 17.84
N VAL A 245 -17.42 23.09 16.92
CA VAL A 245 -16.30 22.15 17.03
C VAL A 245 -15.53 22.18 15.72
N HIS A 246 -14.21 22.35 15.83
CA HIS A 246 -13.30 22.27 14.69
C HIS A 246 -12.85 20.83 14.44
N TYR A 247 -12.79 20.44 13.17
CA TYR A 247 -12.36 19.13 12.73
C TYR A 247 -11.19 19.24 11.73
N PRO A 248 -10.31 18.22 11.69
CA PRO A 248 -9.22 18.16 10.72
C PRO A 248 -9.72 18.07 9.27
N THR A 249 -8.92 18.58 8.34
CA THR A 249 -9.12 18.57 6.88
C THR A 249 -8.03 17.74 6.18
N LEU A 250 -8.29 17.25 4.97
CA LEU A 250 -7.28 16.55 4.14
C LEU A 250 -6.36 17.52 3.38
N GLY A 251 -6.78 18.78 3.21
CA GLY A 251 -5.97 19.86 2.68
C GLY A 251 -5.26 20.66 3.79
N VAL A 252 -4.04 21.14 3.54
CA VAL A 252 -3.32 22.00 4.51
C VAL A 252 -3.86 23.44 4.57
N ASP A 253 -4.81 23.78 3.70
CA ASP A 253 -5.27 25.15 3.44
C ASP A 253 -6.78 25.34 3.71
N ASP A 254 -7.48 24.33 4.21
CA ASP A 254 -8.94 24.37 4.46
C ASP A 254 -9.24 24.35 5.96
N MET A 255 -10.42 24.82 6.35
CA MET A 255 -10.97 24.65 7.70
C MET A 255 -12.30 23.93 7.65
N PHE A 256 -12.56 23.09 8.66
CA PHE A 256 -13.82 22.34 8.77
C PHE A 256 -14.40 22.51 10.17
N TYR A 257 -15.63 23.03 10.24
CA TYR A 257 -16.36 23.26 11.48
C TYR A 257 -17.75 22.63 11.45
N ILE A 258 -18.22 22.23 12.62
CA ILE A 258 -19.62 21.92 12.88
C ILE A 258 -20.14 22.90 13.91
N PHE A 259 -21.23 23.58 13.57
CA PHE A 259 -21.87 24.63 14.35
C PHE A 259 -23.25 24.22 14.82
N SER A 260 -23.67 24.71 15.99
CA SER A 260 -25.05 24.58 16.46
C SER A 260 -25.47 25.75 17.33
N ARG A 261 -26.79 25.96 17.43
CA ARG A 261 -27.43 26.92 18.33
C ARG A 261 -27.56 26.39 19.76
N LYS A 262 -27.46 25.07 19.92
CA LYS A 262 -27.50 24.36 21.20
C LYS A 262 -26.19 23.60 21.42
N PRO A 263 -25.86 23.20 22.65
CA PRO A 263 -24.68 22.39 22.90
C PRO A 263 -24.68 21.15 22.00
N LEU A 264 -23.57 20.96 21.27
CA LEU A 264 -23.42 19.86 20.32
C LEU A 264 -23.49 18.51 21.04
N LYS A 265 -24.39 17.63 20.59
CA LYS A 265 -24.44 16.23 21.04
C LYS A 265 -23.11 15.55 20.68
N GLN A 266 -22.62 14.67 21.55
CA GLN A 266 -21.43 13.85 21.27
C GLN A 266 -21.76 12.37 21.44
N TYR A 267 -21.77 11.64 20.34
CA TYR A 267 -21.90 10.19 20.34
C TYR A 267 -20.53 9.55 20.46
N SER A 268 -20.39 8.62 21.41
CA SER A 268 -19.19 7.82 21.54
C SER A 268 -19.00 6.90 20.32
N PRO A 269 -17.75 6.48 20.02
CA PRO A 269 -17.49 5.49 18.98
C PRO A 269 -18.32 4.21 19.14
N LEU A 270 -18.62 3.81 20.38
CA LEU A 270 -19.46 2.63 20.67
C LEU A 270 -20.93 2.86 20.32
N GLN A 271 -21.48 4.05 20.58
CA GLN A 271 -22.84 4.41 20.20
C GLN A 271 -22.99 4.48 18.68
N ILE A 272 -22.02 5.10 17.99
CA ILE A 272 -21.93 5.14 16.53
C ILE A 272 -21.87 3.70 15.99
N LYS A 273 -20.96 2.87 16.51
CA LYS A 273 -20.83 1.44 16.14
C LYS A 273 -22.16 0.70 16.31
N LYS A 274 -22.83 0.85 17.45
CA LYS A 274 -24.10 0.16 17.75
C LYS A 274 -25.21 0.54 16.75
N THR A 275 -25.30 1.80 16.37
CA THR A 275 -26.29 2.28 15.39
C THR A 275 -26.07 1.66 14.01
N PHE A 276 -24.82 1.46 13.59
CA PHE A 276 -24.52 0.92 12.26
C PHE A 276 -24.43 -0.62 12.21
N MET A 277 -24.03 -1.28 13.30
CA MET A 277 -23.99 -2.74 13.37
C MET A 277 -25.38 -3.40 13.44
N ALA A 278 -26.44 -2.62 13.64
CA ALA A 278 -27.81 -3.11 13.60
C ALA A 278 -28.31 -3.45 12.18
N ILE A 279 -27.61 -2.99 11.12
CA ILE A 279 -28.00 -3.16 9.71
C ILE A 279 -26.76 -3.62 8.90
N PRO A 280 -26.70 -4.89 8.45
CA PRO A 280 -25.52 -5.51 7.84
C PRO A 280 -24.92 -4.78 6.62
N GLU A 281 -25.74 -4.02 5.89
CA GLU A 281 -25.35 -3.25 4.70
C GLU A 281 -24.50 -2.02 5.05
N ARG A 282 -24.45 -1.59 6.32
CA ARG A 282 -23.80 -0.33 6.77
C ARG A 282 -22.35 -0.50 7.26
N ILE A 283 -21.78 -1.69 7.12
CA ILE A 283 -20.43 -2.04 7.62
C ILE A 283 -19.32 -1.23 6.92
N THR A 284 -19.50 -0.89 5.64
CA THR A 284 -18.52 -0.13 4.83
C THR A 284 -18.28 1.28 5.36
N ALA A 285 -19.32 1.96 5.86
CA ALA A 285 -19.19 3.29 6.43
C ALA A 285 -18.58 3.31 7.83
N TYR A 286 -18.79 2.25 8.63
CA TYR A 286 -18.08 2.11 9.89
C TYR A 286 -16.56 1.97 9.67
N ALA A 287 -16.15 1.26 8.60
CA ALA A 287 -14.73 1.16 8.23
C ALA A 287 -14.13 2.53 7.85
N ALA A 288 -14.89 3.39 7.15
CA ALA A 288 -14.47 4.77 6.86
C ALA A 288 -14.36 5.65 8.13
N TYR A 289 -15.30 5.50 9.07
CA TYR A 289 -15.26 6.16 10.38
C TYR A 289 -14.02 5.75 11.21
N VAL A 290 -13.64 4.47 11.18
CA VAL A 290 -12.43 3.96 11.85
C VAL A 290 -11.16 4.53 11.21
N ASN A 291 -11.09 4.64 9.87
CA ASN A 291 -9.97 5.25 9.17
C ASN A 291 -9.81 6.75 9.52
N TYR A 292 -10.91 7.48 9.75
CA TYR A 292 -10.88 8.89 10.14
C TYR A 292 -10.38 9.14 11.57
N LEU A 293 -10.89 8.39 12.56
CA LEU A 293 -10.46 8.52 13.96
C LEU A 293 -8.94 8.44 14.08
N HIS A 294 -8.33 7.66 13.19
CA HIS A 294 -6.91 7.47 13.12
C HIS A 294 -6.17 8.63 12.44
N LEU A 295 -6.67 9.15 11.32
CA LEU A 295 -6.09 10.32 10.63
C LEU A 295 -6.11 11.59 11.50
N ALA A 296 -7.19 11.80 12.25
CA ALA A 296 -7.33 12.93 13.18
C ALA A 296 -6.31 12.89 14.33
N ALA A 297 -6.04 11.70 14.89
CA ALA A 297 -5.03 11.50 15.92
C ALA A 297 -3.61 11.74 15.39
N LEU A 298 -3.33 11.32 14.15
CA LEU A 298 -2.05 11.53 13.47
C LEU A 298 -1.78 13.01 13.15
N GLN A 299 -2.79 13.80 12.78
CA GLN A 299 -2.62 15.23 12.51
C GLN A 299 -2.37 16.03 13.79
N GLN A 300 -3.03 15.67 14.90
CA GLN A 300 -2.79 16.29 16.21
C GLN A 300 -1.37 16.00 16.73
N GLN A 301 -0.87 14.77 16.55
CA GLN A 301 0.51 14.39 16.90
C GLN A 301 1.56 15.03 15.97
N ASN A 302 1.27 15.21 14.68
CA ASN A 302 2.16 15.89 13.74
C ASN A 302 2.32 17.39 14.02
N ALA A 303 1.29 18.06 14.54
CA ALA A 303 1.40 19.45 14.99
C ALA A 303 2.34 19.56 16.20
N THR A 304 2.21 18.65 17.17
CA THR A 304 3.11 18.57 18.34
C THR A 304 4.56 18.22 17.93
N LEU A 305 4.73 17.30 16.97
CA LEU A 305 6.04 16.94 16.41
C LEU A 305 6.68 18.08 15.63
N LYS A 306 5.92 18.88 14.87
CA LYS A 306 6.45 20.09 14.20
C LYS A 306 6.94 21.13 15.21
N THR A 307 6.20 21.35 16.30
CA THR A 307 6.66 22.25 17.39
C THR A 307 7.91 21.72 18.07
N ILE A 308 7.98 20.40 18.32
CA ILE A 308 9.17 19.76 18.89
C ILE A 308 10.36 19.82 17.92
N ILE A 309 10.17 19.56 16.63
CA ILE A 309 11.21 19.66 15.60
C ILE A 309 11.68 21.11 15.42
N GLN A 310 10.81 22.09 15.55
CA GLN A 310 11.16 23.50 15.50
C GLN A 310 11.97 23.93 16.73
N ASN A 311 11.57 23.49 17.92
CA ASN A 311 12.33 23.68 19.16
C ASN A 311 13.69 22.95 19.14
N ILE A 312 13.74 21.75 18.58
CA ILE A 312 15.00 20.99 18.37
C ILE A 312 15.86 21.70 17.33
N SER A 313 15.29 22.26 16.25
CA SER A 313 16.04 23.00 15.22
C SER A 313 16.61 24.33 15.71
N GLU A 314 16.00 24.94 16.73
CA GLU A 314 16.55 26.12 17.42
C GLU A 314 17.65 25.73 18.42
N THR A 315 17.50 24.58 19.08
CA THR A 315 18.49 24.04 20.03
C THR A 315 19.73 23.46 19.32
N MET A 316 19.56 22.88 18.13
CA MET A 316 20.63 22.23 17.36
C MET A 316 21.50 23.19 16.52
N ARG A 317 21.21 24.50 16.49
CA ARG A 317 22.17 25.49 15.98
C ARG A 317 23.35 25.75 16.93
N GLY A 318 23.34 25.17 18.13
CA GLY A 318 24.35 25.40 19.16
C GLY A 318 25.44 24.34 19.31
N HIS A 319 25.22 23.07 18.95
CA HIS A 319 26.16 21.99 19.32
C HIS A 319 26.43 21.01 18.17
N ALA A 320 27.68 21.03 17.69
CA ALA A 320 28.25 20.00 16.84
C ALA A 320 28.95 18.95 17.70
N LEU A 321 28.40 17.74 17.78
CA LEU A 321 29.00 16.49 18.30
C LEU A 321 28.12 15.33 17.80
N ALA A 322 28.51 14.08 17.67
CA ALA A 322 29.76 13.35 17.49
C ALA A 322 29.28 11.94 17.06
N ASP A 323 30.08 11.24 16.27
CA ASP A 323 29.82 9.88 15.79
C ASP A 323 29.97 8.89 16.96
N ASP A 324 28.86 8.38 17.49
CA ASP A 324 28.86 7.32 18.50
C ASP A 324 28.08 6.09 18.00
N GLY A 325 28.79 4.96 17.99
CA GLY A 325 28.44 3.72 17.34
C GLY A 325 27.17 3.01 17.87
N LEU A 326 26.61 2.20 16.98
CA LEU A 326 25.54 1.24 17.28
C LEU A 326 25.99 0.26 18.38
N PRO A 327 25.25 0.12 19.50
CA PRO A 327 25.59 -0.84 20.52
C PRO A 327 25.32 -2.27 20.03
N THR A 328 26.31 -3.14 20.26
CA THR A 328 26.17 -4.59 20.17
C THR A 328 25.30 -5.12 21.32
N SER A 329 24.54 -6.18 20.98
CA SER A 329 23.51 -6.88 21.77
C SER A 329 23.77 -7.08 23.26
N PRO A 330 22.76 -6.80 24.12
CA PRO A 330 22.50 -7.55 25.34
C PRO A 330 21.26 -8.45 25.17
N SER A 331 21.38 -9.67 25.70
CA SER A 331 20.35 -10.72 25.82
C SER A 331 18.89 -10.22 25.85
N VAL A 332 18.21 -10.25 24.69
CA VAL A 332 16.79 -9.87 24.58
C VAL A 332 15.93 -10.98 25.20
N LYS A 333 15.34 -10.68 26.37
CA LYS A 333 14.34 -11.53 27.04
C LYS A 333 13.19 -11.85 26.07
N ALA A 334 12.61 -13.05 26.19
CA ALA A 334 11.44 -13.45 25.41
C ALA A 334 10.35 -12.37 25.50
N HIS A 335 9.77 -12.00 24.36
CA HIS A 335 8.65 -11.06 24.34
C HIS A 335 7.43 -11.79 24.91
N PRO A 336 6.78 -11.29 25.98
CA PRO A 336 5.59 -11.95 26.49
C PRO A 336 4.51 -11.93 25.40
N LEU A 337 3.81 -13.06 25.24
CA LEU A 337 2.56 -13.13 24.48
C LEU A 337 1.58 -12.07 25.03
N PRO A 338 0.54 -11.67 24.27
CA PRO A 338 -0.42 -10.68 24.75
C PRO A 338 -0.95 -11.02 26.16
N PRO A 339 -1.21 -10.05 27.04
CA PRO A 339 -1.69 -10.34 28.40
C PRO A 339 -2.97 -11.20 28.38
N GLY A 340 -2.98 -12.29 29.16
CA GLY A 340 -4.10 -13.24 29.19
C GLY A 340 -4.13 -14.25 28.02
N PHE A 341 -3.08 -14.28 27.20
CA PHE A 341 -2.98 -15.19 26.06
C PHE A 341 -2.14 -16.42 26.40
N SER A 342 -2.74 -17.61 26.26
CA SER A 342 -2.04 -18.89 26.35
C SER A 342 -1.96 -19.54 24.98
N ALA A 343 -0.75 -19.74 24.45
CA ALA A 343 -0.54 -20.45 23.16
C ALA A 343 -1.12 -21.88 23.20
N GLN A 344 -1.18 -22.49 24.38
CA GLN A 344 -1.74 -23.82 24.63
C GLN A 344 -3.28 -23.88 24.54
N GLU A 345 -3.94 -22.72 24.57
CA GLU A 345 -5.41 -22.60 24.52
C GLU A 345 -5.93 -22.13 23.16
N VAL A 346 -5.03 -21.81 22.23
CA VAL A 346 -5.41 -21.41 20.86
C VAL A 346 -6.01 -22.60 20.13
N ALA A 347 -7.32 -22.52 19.87
CA ALA A 347 -8.04 -23.56 19.12
C ALA A 347 -8.06 -23.29 17.60
N LYS A 348 -7.99 -22.02 17.19
CA LYS A 348 -8.01 -21.59 15.78
C LYS A 348 -7.01 -20.48 15.54
N LEU A 349 -6.08 -20.72 14.63
CA LEU A 349 -5.05 -19.77 14.22
C LEU A 349 -5.25 -19.42 12.73
N LEU A 350 -5.35 -18.13 12.44
CA LEU A 350 -5.40 -17.63 11.06
C LEU A 350 -4.04 -17.08 10.65
N TYR A 351 -3.35 -17.73 9.73
CA TYR A 351 -2.08 -17.26 9.19
C TYR A 351 -2.30 -16.47 7.89
N ILE A 352 -1.98 -15.17 7.87
CA ILE A 352 -2.15 -14.32 6.68
C ILE A 352 -0.80 -14.17 5.97
N ARG A 353 -0.71 -14.63 4.70
CA ARG A 353 0.49 -14.58 3.83
C ARG A 353 0.14 -14.31 2.37
N LEU A 354 0.06 -13.04 2.01
CA LEU A 354 -0.25 -12.58 0.65
C LEU A 354 1.02 -12.24 -0.14
N ASP A 355 2.11 -12.94 0.10
CA ASP A 355 3.38 -12.72 -0.59
C ASP A 355 3.54 -13.69 -1.76
N GLY A 356 4.61 -13.55 -2.54
CA GLY A 356 4.83 -14.42 -3.69
C GLY A 356 5.10 -15.88 -3.29
N ILE A 357 5.16 -16.77 -4.29
CA ILE A 357 5.47 -18.20 -4.08
C ILE A 357 6.84 -18.37 -3.40
N GLY A 358 7.84 -17.57 -3.77
CA GLY A 358 9.18 -17.60 -3.15
C GLY A 358 9.13 -17.27 -1.65
N ASP A 359 8.46 -16.18 -1.29
CA ASP A 359 8.25 -15.80 0.11
C ASP A 359 7.48 -16.87 0.89
N SER A 360 6.51 -17.52 0.25
CA SER A 360 5.72 -18.61 0.84
C SER A 360 6.54 -19.87 1.11
N ILE A 361 7.54 -20.19 0.28
CA ILE A 361 8.49 -21.29 0.54
C ILE A 361 9.36 -21.00 1.78
N LEU A 362 9.75 -19.74 1.96
CA LEU A 362 10.47 -19.31 3.18
C LEU A 362 9.52 -19.35 4.39
N ALA A 363 8.29 -18.87 4.22
CA ALA A 363 7.23 -18.87 5.23
C ALA A 363 6.89 -20.26 5.75
N ASN A 364 6.96 -21.27 4.88
CA ASN A 364 6.67 -22.65 5.23
C ASN A 364 7.62 -23.21 6.28
N ALA A 365 8.85 -22.69 6.34
CA ALA A 365 9.80 -23.08 7.38
C ALA A 365 9.30 -22.66 8.76
N LEU A 366 8.69 -21.48 8.87
CA LEU A 366 8.01 -21.04 10.09
C LEU A 366 6.75 -21.89 10.37
N LEU A 367 5.92 -22.09 9.33
CA LEU A 367 4.67 -22.86 9.41
C LEU A 367 4.88 -24.28 9.94
N GLU A 368 5.98 -24.94 9.55
CA GLU A 368 6.34 -26.29 9.99
C GLU A 368 6.38 -26.42 11.53
N HIS A 369 6.74 -25.34 12.21
CA HIS A 369 6.92 -25.33 13.66
C HIS A 369 5.75 -24.66 14.41
N LEU A 370 4.76 -24.10 13.73
CA LEU A 370 3.59 -23.55 14.42
C LEU A 370 2.83 -24.59 15.28
N PRO A 371 2.69 -25.87 14.89
CA PRO A 371 2.06 -26.88 15.75
C PRO A 371 2.80 -27.15 17.07
N THR A 372 4.12 -26.90 17.17
CA THR A 372 4.83 -27.08 18.44
C THR A 372 4.54 -25.94 19.42
N ILE A 373 4.21 -24.76 18.89
CA ILE A 373 3.85 -23.56 19.66
C ILE A 373 2.35 -23.57 19.99
N PHE A 374 1.52 -23.98 19.04
CA PHE A 374 0.06 -23.99 19.12
C PHE A 374 -0.49 -25.42 18.91
N PRO A 375 -0.27 -26.35 19.86
CA PRO A 375 -0.54 -27.78 19.65
C PRO A 375 -2.03 -28.14 19.47
N LYS A 376 -2.94 -27.28 19.90
CA LYS A 376 -4.39 -27.48 19.74
C LYS A 376 -4.98 -26.68 18.58
N ALA A 377 -4.19 -25.84 17.91
CA ALA A 377 -4.71 -24.92 16.92
C ALA A 377 -5.02 -25.64 15.60
N ARG A 378 -6.25 -25.47 15.13
CA ARG A 378 -6.59 -25.66 13.72
C ARG A 378 -6.04 -24.47 12.95
N ILE A 379 -5.06 -24.71 12.08
CA ILE A 379 -4.39 -23.67 11.30
C ILE A 379 -5.12 -23.46 9.97
N THR A 380 -5.66 -22.26 9.77
CA THR A 380 -6.20 -21.79 8.48
C THR A 380 -5.20 -20.79 7.89
N VAL A 381 -4.86 -20.94 6.60
CA VAL A 381 -3.93 -20.02 5.93
C VAL A 381 -4.69 -19.18 4.90
N ALA A 382 -4.75 -17.87 5.09
CA ALA A 382 -5.20 -16.92 4.08
C ALA A 382 -3.99 -16.46 3.25
N CYS A 383 -3.96 -16.82 1.97
CA CYS A 383 -2.79 -16.60 1.13
C CYS A 383 -3.13 -16.15 -0.28
N ASP A 384 -2.11 -15.66 -1.01
CA ASP A 384 -2.32 -15.29 -2.41
C ASP A 384 -2.75 -16.52 -3.20
N ALA A 385 -3.72 -16.36 -4.11
CA ALA A 385 -4.26 -17.47 -4.90
C ALA A 385 -3.16 -18.24 -5.66
N ALA A 386 -2.08 -17.57 -6.09
CA ALA A 386 -0.95 -18.22 -6.75
C ALA A 386 -0.13 -19.14 -5.83
N ALA A 387 -0.19 -18.95 -4.51
CA ALA A 387 0.50 -19.76 -3.50
C ALA A 387 -0.42 -20.78 -2.81
N ALA A 388 -1.71 -20.82 -3.12
CA ALA A 388 -2.69 -21.64 -2.41
C ALA A 388 -2.35 -23.14 -2.43
N THR A 389 -1.90 -23.67 -3.56
CA THR A 389 -1.52 -25.09 -3.69
C THR A 389 -0.32 -25.46 -2.81
N LEU A 390 0.61 -24.52 -2.60
CA LEU A 390 1.78 -24.73 -1.74
C LEU A 390 1.37 -24.91 -0.27
N TYR A 391 0.46 -24.09 0.23
CA TYR A 391 -0.06 -24.22 1.59
C TYR A 391 -1.01 -25.41 1.74
N ALA A 392 -1.79 -25.74 0.71
CA ALA A 392 -2.67 -26.91 0.72
C ALA A 392 -1.89 -28.24 0.83
N ALA A 393 -0.65 -28.27 0.35
CA ALA A 393 0.23 -29.43 0.48
C ALA A 393 0.84 -29.59 1.89
N ALA A 394 0.74 -28.58 2.75
CA ALA A 394 1.36 -28.58 4.07
C ALA A 394 0.54 -29.44 5.07
N PRO A 395 1.11 -30.48 5.70
CA PRO A 395 0.34 -31.43 6.52
C PRO A 395 -0.36 -30.83 7.74
N MET A 396 0.15 -29.70 8.26
CA MET A 396 -0.42 -29.02 9.42
C MET A 396 -1.53 -28.01 9.07
N VAL A 397 -1.72 -27.70 7.79
CA VAL A 397 -2.72 -26.73 7.35
C VAL A 397 -4.06 -27.44 7.21
N ALA A 398 -5.04 -26.98 7.97
CA ALA A 398 -6.36 -27.57 7.97
C ALA A 398 -7.28 -26.97 6.89
N GLU A 399 -7.02 -25.74 6.48
CA GLU A 399 -7.80 -25.00 5.49
C GLU A 399 -6.97 -23.90 4.82
N VAL A 400 -7.20 -23.66 3.54
CA VAL A 400 -6.57 -22.59 2.77
C VAL A 400 -7.66 -21.67 2.23
N LEU A 401 -7.50 -20.37 2.46
CA LEU A 401 -8.36 -19.32 1.94
C LEU A 401 -7.59 -18.53 0.86
N PRO A 402 -7.80 -18.83 -0.43
CA PRO A 402 -7.14 -18.09 -1.50
C PRO A 402 -7.72 -16.68 -1.63
N ILE A 403 -6.84 -15.68 -1.72
CA ILE A 403 -7.17 -14.27 -1.92
C ILE A 403 -6.39 -13.78 -3.14
N GLU A 404 -7.06 -13.07 -4.05
CA GLU A 404 -6.44 -12.41 -5.18
C GLU A 404 -5.86 -11.06 -4.73
N LYS A 405 -4.57 -11.03 -4.38
CA LYS A 405 -3.96 -9.80 -3.84
C LYS A 405 -4.13 -8.58 -4.73
N SER A 406 -4.08 -8.76 -6.05
CA SER A 406 -4.24 -7.68 -7.03
C SER A 406 -5.60 -7.00 -6.98
N ARG A 407 -6.60 -7.63 -6.36
CA ARG A 407 -7.95 -7.09 -6.18
C ARG A 407 -8.16 -6.46 -4.81
N LEU A 408 -7.18 -6.48 -3.90
CA LEU A 408 -7.37 -5.93 -2.55
C LEU A 408 -7.49 -4.40 -2.53
N ASP A 409 -7.21 -3.74 -3.64
CA ASP A 409 -7.46 -2.30 -3.79
C ASP A 409 -8.93 -2.00 -4.13
N ASP A 410 -9.71 -3.00 -4.58
CA ASP A 410 -11.17 -2.96 -4.68
C ASP A 410 -11.80 -3.08 -3.26
N PRO A 411 -12.51 -2.06 -2.77
CA PRO A 411 -13.11 -2.06 -1.44
C PRO A 411 -14.13 -3.19 -1.20
N ASP A 412 -14.90 -3.57 -2.21
CA ASP A 412 -15.90 -4.63 -2.08
C ASP A 412 -15.22 -5.98 -1.96
N TYR A 413 -14.18 -6.21 -2.76
CA TYR A 413 -13.37 -7.42 -2.65
C TYR A 413 -12.62 -7.49 -1.31
N LEU A 414 -12.07 -6.36 -0.84
CA LEU A 414 -11.44 -6.28 0.48
C LEU A 414 -12.44 -6.61 1.60
N LEU A 415 -13.66 -6.07 1.53
CA LEU A 415 -14.72 -6.35 2.50
C LEU A 415 -15.17 -7.82 2.44
N GLN A 416 -15.31 -8.40 1.25
CA GLN A 416 -15.59 -9.83 1.07
C GLN A 416 -14.50 -10.67 1.73
N CYS A 417 -13.22 -10.32 1.52
CA CYS A 417 -12.11 -10.98 2.19
C CYS A 417 -12.22 -10.86 3.72
N VAL A 418 -12.47 -9.67 4.28
CA VAL A 418 -12.67 -9.49 5.72
C VAL A 418 -13.83 -10.35 6.25
N LYS A 419 -14.96 -10.41 5.53
CA LYS A 419 -16.11 -11.26 5.90
C LYS A 419 -15.73 -12.74 5.93
N LEU A 420 -15.01 -13.22 4.91
CA LEU A 420 -14.50 -14.59 4.85
C LEU A 420 -13.55 -14.90 6.00
N LEU A 421 -12.59 -14.00 6.29
CA LEU A 421 -11.64 -14.17 7.38
C LEU A 421 -12.32 -14.15 8.76
N ARG A 422 -13.35 -13.31 8.97
CA ARG A 422 -14.15 -13.32 10.21
C ARG A 422 -14.95 -14.61 10.38
N ALA A 423 -15.42 -15.22 9.28
CA ALA A 423 -16.16 -16.48 9.33
C ALA A 423 -15.33 -17.66 9.87
N VAL A 424 -14.00 -17.59 9.77
CA VAL A 424 -13.07 -18.56 10.39
C VAL A 424 -13.27 -18.59 11.92
N LYS A 425 -13.63 -17.46 12.53
CA LYS A 425 -13.73 -17.25 13.98
C LYS A 425 -12.41 -17.61 14.67
N ALA A 426 -11.30 -17.12 14.14
CA ALA A 426 -9.97 -17.36 14.68
C ALA A 426 -9.81 -16.74 16.08
N ASN A 427 -9.03 -17.38 16.94
CA ASN A 427 -8.66 -16.82 18.25
C ASN A 427 -7.52 -15.81 18.11
N VAL A 428 -6.67 -16.01 17.10
CA VAL A 428 -5.47 -15.20 16.83
C VAL A 428 -5.19 -15.15 15.34
N VAL A 429 -4.70 -14.00 14.88
CA VAL A 429 -4.09 -13.85 13.55
C VAL A 429 -2.59 -13.94 13.70
N PHE A 430 -1.92 -14.72 12.87
CA PHE A 430 -0.48 -14.61 12.67
C PHE A 430 -0.20 -13.85 11.36
N GLN A 431 0.49 -12.72 11.43
CA GLN A 431 0.90 -11.93 10.27
C GLN A 431 2.42 -11.96 10.12
N GLY A 432 2.90 -12.88 9.27
CA GLY A 432 4.32 -13.18 9.08
C GLY A 432 5.04 -12.36 8.00
N THR A 433 4.42 -11.34 7.43
CA THR A 433 5.01 -10.52 6.37
C THR A 433 5.79 -9.33 6.95
N ARG A 434 7.09 -9.23 6.65
CA ARG A 434 7.98 -8.15 7.12
C ARG A 434 7.74 -6.80 6.43
N SER A 435 7.31 -6.85 5.18
CA SER A 435 7.06 -5.66 4.33
C SER A 435 5.65 -5.70 3.73
N PRO A 436 4.58 -5.70 4.54
CA PRO A 436 3.22 -5.79 4.02
C PRO A 436 2.87 -4.50 3.27
N THR A 437 1.85 -4.55 2.41
CA THR A 437 1.16 -3.33 1.95
C THR A 437 0.08 -2.97 2.97
N MET A 438 -0.46 -1.74 2.89
CA MET A 438 -1.56 -1.37 3.78
C MET A 438 -2.83 -2.18 3.56
N SER A 439 -3.15 -2.58 2.33
CA SER A 439 -4.30 -3.44 2.05
C SER A 439 -4.15 -4.82 2.74
N VAL A 440 -2.93 -5.37 2.80
CA VAL A 440 -2.63 -6.62 3.52
C VAL A 440 -2.69 -6.43 5.04
N ALA A 441 -2.14 -5.31 5.54
CA ALA A 441 -2.22 -4.95 6.95
C ALA A 441 -3.67 -4.77 7.42
N ALA A 442 -4.50 -4.12 6.61
CA ALA A 442 -5.91 -3.87 6.89
C ALA A 442 -6.71 -5.17 7.11
N LEU A 443 -6.42 -6.23 6.36
CA LEU A 443 -7.06 -7.54 6.58
C LEU A 443 -6.82 -8.09 7.98
N SER A 444 -5.64 -7.84 8.57
CA SER A 444 -5.30 -8.31 9.92
C SER A 444 -5.97 -7.43 10.98
N LEU A 445 -5.89 -6.11 10.81
CA LEU A 445 -6.44 -5.13 11.76
C LEU A 445 -7.97 -5.15 11.81
N ALA A 446 -8.64 -5.39 10.68
CA ALA A 446 -10.09 -5.40 10.59
C ALA A 446 -10.76 -6.57 11.33
N LEU A 447 -10.00 -7.58 11.77
CA LEU A 447 -10.56 -8.74 12.47
C LEU A 447 -10.87 -8.46 13.94
N GLU A 448 -10.35 -7.37 14.52
CA GLU A 448 -10.55 -7.01 15.93
C GLU A 448 -10.21 -8.14 16.93
N ILE A 449 -9.28 -9.01 16.57
CA ILE A 449 -8.74 -10.09 17.42
C ILE A 449 -7.22 -9.91 17.61
N PRO A 450 -6.60 -10.57 18.59
CA PRO A 450 -5.14 -10.48 18.78
C PRO A 450 -4.39 -10.84 17.49
N VAL A 451 -3.46 -9.97 17.07
CA VAL A 451 -2.52 -10.26 15.98
C VAL A 451 -1.15 -10.55 16.57
N MET A 452 -0.52 -11.59 16.07
CA MET A 452 0.86 -11.92 16.29
C MET A 452 1.61 -11.68 15.00
N GLY A 453 2.50 -10.70 14.92
CA GLY A 453 3.09 -10.44 13.62
C GLY A 453 4.30 -9.54 13.63
N LEU A 454 5.02 -9.52 12.51
CA LEU A 454 6.23 -8.74 12.36
C LEU A 454 5.94 -7.23 12.41
N ARG A 455 6.81 -6.44 13.05
CA ARG A 455 6.83 -5.00 12.80
C ARG A 455 7.16 -4.74 11.33
N ALA A 456 6.34 -3.94 10.68
CA ALA A 456 6.52 -3.55 9.29
C ALA A 456 7.69 -2.56 9.11
N ASN A 457 8.26 -2.56 7.91
CA ASN A 457 9.13 -1.50 7.41
C ASN A 457 8.41 -0.63 6.35
N ALA A 458 9.04 0.48 5.95
CA ALA A 458 8.49 1.43 4.98
C ALA A 458 8.87 1.09 3.52
N VAL A 459 9.09 -0.19 3.19
CA VAL A 459 9.48 -0.59 1.82
C VAL A 459 8.27 -0.58 0.87
N ASN A 460 7.13 -1.10 1.34
CA ASN A 460 5.89 -1.25 0.57
C ASN A 460 4.72 -0.40 1.10
N MET A 461 5.02 0.51 2.02
CA MET A 461 4.08 1.47 2.60
C MET A 461 4.85 2.74 3.00
N SER A 462 4.15 3.86 3.11
CA SER A 462 4.73 5.12 3.58
C SER A 462 5.19 5.01 5.05
N PRO A 463 6.14 5.85 5.50
CA PRO A 463 6.56 5.88 6.90
C PRO A 463 5.39 6.06 7.88
N SER A 464 4.41 6.90 7.53
CA SER A 464 3.19 7.11 8.31
C SER A 464 2.31 5.87 8.43
N GLU A 465 2.12 5.14 7.33
CA GLU A 465 1.38 3.88 7.31
C GLU A 465 2.07 2.79 8.12
N ARG A 466 3.41 2.72 8.04
CA ARG A 466 4.23 1.83 8.88
C ARG A 466 4.05 2.14 10.36
N ASP A 467 4.13 3.42 10.72
CA ASP A 467 4.02 3.84 12.11
C ASP A 467 2.62 3.57 12.65
N PHE A 468 1.58 3.78 11.85
CA PHE A 468 0.22 3.36 12.17
C PHE A 468 0.14 1.85 12.42
N TYR A 469 0.54 1.03 11.46
CA TYR A 469 0.43 -0.43 11.57
C TYR A 469 1.18 -0.95 12.80
N ASN A 470 2.42 -0.48 13.00
CA ASN A 470 3.22 -0.87 14.16
C ASN A 470 2.64 -0.36 15.49
N ALA A 471 2.03 0.83 15.51
CA ALA A 471 1.34 1.35 16.69
C ALA A 471 0.04 0.56 16.99
N ALA A 472 -0.71 0.16 15.97
CA ALA A 472 -1.89 -0.69 16.11
C ALA A 472 -1.52 -2.08 16.68
N LEU A 473 -0.32 -2.57 16.39
CA LEU A 473 0.25 -3.79 16.97
C LEU A 473 0.94 -3.58 18.33
N ALA A 474 1.04 -2.36 18.87
CA ALA A 474 1.88 -2.07 20.04
C ALA A 474 1.42 -2.78 21.33
N SER A 475 0.13 -3.11 21.43
CA SER A 475 -0.44 -3.91 22.53
C SER A 475 -0.36 -5.43 22.30
N GLN A 476 0.24 -5.84 21.20
CA GLN A 476 0.26 -7.21 20.71
C GLN A 476 1.71 -7.74 20.59
N TRP A 477 1.86 -9.02 20.24
CA TRP A 477 3.20 -9.58 20.05
C TRP A 477 3.73 -9.18 18.67
N ALA A 478 4.86 -8.45 18.67
CA ALA A 478 5.52 -8.07 17.43
C ALA A 478 7.06 -8.08 17.55
N PRO A 479 7.77 -9.02 16.88
CA PRO A 479 9.23 -9.05 16.90
C PRO A 479 9.82 -7.91 16.07
N HIS A 480 11.02 -7.48 16.45
CA HIS A 480 11.78 -6.45 15.75
C HIS A 480 12.46 -7.01 14.49
N PRO A 481 12.40 -6.32 13.34
CA PRO A 481 12.99 -6.77 12.08
C PRO A 481 14.52 -6.56 12.03
N GLY A 482 15.24 -6.66 13.16
CA GLY A 482 16.69 -6.42 13.24
C GLY A 482 17.56 -7.49 12.55
N THR A 483 16.92 -8.41 11.83
CA THR A 483 17.51 -9.54 11.12
C THR A 483 17.86 -9.17 9.67
N SER A 484 18.94 -9.75 9.16
CA SER A 484 19.46 -9.44 7.82
C SER A 484 18.72 -10.16 6.68
N ASN A 485 18.05 -11.29 6.94
CA ASN A 485 17.30 -12.05 5.93
C ASN A 485 15.99 -12.64 6.48
N GLU A 486 15.12 -13.13 5.61
CA GLU A 486 13.80 -13.66 5.99
C GLU A 486 13.89 -14.94 6.86
N MET A 487 14.83 -15.84 6.57
CA MET A 487 15.01 -17.07 7.36
C MET A 487 15.47 -16.77 8.79
N ALA A 488 16.39 -15.83 8.96
CA ALA A 488 16.82 -15.34 10.26
C ALA A 488 15.66 -14.67 11.01
N THR A 489 14.79 -13.96 10.28
CA THR A 489 13.56 -13.35 10.84
C THR A 489 12.62 -14.43 11.40
N TYR A 490 12.38 -15.49 10.64
CA TYR A 490 11.53 -16.60 11.08
C TYR A 490 12.15 -17.42 12.21
N ARG A 491 13.48 -17.61 12.21
CA ARG A 491 14.18 -18.25 13.34
C ARG A 491 14.07 -17.41 14.62
N GLU A 492 14.20 -16.09 14.51
CA GLU A 492 14.05 -15.17 15.65
C GLU A 492 12.61 -15.17 16.18
N ILE A 493 11.61 -15.23 15.30
CA ILE A 493 10.21 -15.45 15.69
C ILE A 493 10.07 -16.71 16.53
N LEU A 494 10.56 -17.85 16.03
CA LEU A 494 10.43 -19.14 16.71
C LEU A 494 11.13 -19.11 18.06
N ARG A 495 12.31 -18.50 18.14
CA ARG A 495 13.04 -18.27 19.40
C ARG A 495 12.20 -17.46 20.40
N GLN A 496 11.58 -16.36 19.96
CA GLN A 496 10.74 -15.52 20.82
C GLN A 496 9.45 -16.21 21.27
N LEU A 497 8.93 -17.14 20.48
CA LEU A 497 7.77 -17.97 20.81
C LEU A 497 8.13 -19.21 21.64
N GLY A 498 9.38 -19.37 22.07
CA GLY A 498 9.81 -20.48 22.92
C GLY A 498 10.17 -21.76 22.17
N ALA A 499 10.33 -21.71 20.85
CA ALA A 499 10.77 -22.81 20.00
C ALA A 499 12.13 -22.48 19.33
N PRO A 500 13.22 -22.25 20.10
CA PRO A 500 14.52 -21.93 19.53
C PRO A 500 15.05 -23.07 18.65
N LEU A 501 15.60 -22.71 17.49
CA LEU A 501 16.24 -23.64 16.57
C LEU A 501 17.65 -23.15 16.23
N PRO A 502 18.65 -24.05 16.09
CA PRO A 502 19.99 -23.67 15.65
C PRO A 502 19.97 -23.14 14.20
N CYS A 503 19.28 -23.86 13.31
CA CYS A 503 19.12 -23.52 11.90
C CYS A 503 17.66 -23.62 11.49
N LEU A 504 17.23 -22.77 10.58
CA LEU A 504 15.93 -22.88 9.91
C LEU A 504 16.15 -23.01 8.40
N LYS A 505 15.51 -23.99 7.77
CA LYS A 505 15.68 -24.30 6.34
C LYS A 505 14.38 -24.05 5.56
N PRO A 506 14.43 -23.52 4.33
CA PRO A 506 13.24 -23.36 3.49
C PRO A 506 12.49 -24.67 3.30
N LYS A 507 11.16 -24.62 3.16
CA LYS A 507 10.32 -25.83 3.17
C LYS A 507 9.29 -25.87 2.05
N ILE A 508 9.16 -27.04 1.43
CA ILE A 508 8.12 -27.36 0.47
C ILE A 508 7.67 -28.81 0.69
N TRP A 509 6.36 -29.05 0.60
CA TRP A 509 5.78 -30.38 0.64
C TRP A 509 5.34 -30.78 -0.77
N LEU A 510 5.80 -31.95 -1.22
CA LEU A 510 5.44 -32.51 -2.51
C LEU A 510 4.43 -33.66 -2.31
N PRO A 511 3.13 -33.43 -2.59
CA PRO A 511 2.11 -34.46 -2.45
C PRO A 511 2.34 -35.60 -3.47
N ALA A 512 1.80 -36.78 -3.18
CA ALA A 512 1.95 -37.96 -4.04
C ALA A 512 1.49 -37.68 -5.48
N ALA A 513 0.37 -36.98 -5.66
CA ALA A 513 -0.15 -36.60 -6.97
C ALA A 513 0.86 -35.78 -7.81
N ALA A 514 1.53 -34.80 -7.20
CA ALA A 514 2.55 -34.01 -7.89
C ALA A 514 3.78 -34.86 -8.28
N ARG A 515 4.16 -35.83 -7.43
CA ARG A 515 5.25 -36.77 -7.74
C ARG A 515 4.89 -37.68 -8.90
N SER A 516 3.68 -38.25 -8.91
CA SER A 516 3.18 -39.10 -9.99
C SER A 516 3.01 -38.35 -11.31
N ALA A 517 2.52 -37.10 -11.27
CA ALA A 517 2.46 -36.24 -12.45
C ALA A 517 3.86 -35.95 -13.00
N ALA A 518 4.82 -35.68 -12.12
CA ALA A 518 6.22 -35.54 -12.50
C ALA A 518 6.81 -36.84 -13.07
N ASP A 519 6.47 -38.03 -12.54
CA ASP A 519 6.89 -39.33 -13.11
C ASP A 519 6.42 -39.51 -14.55
N ALA A 520 5.14 -39.26 -14.79
CA ALA A 520 4.55 -39.38 -16.11
C ALA A 520 5.23 -38.44 -17.12
N LEU A 521 5.43 -37.17 -16.74
CA LEU A 521 6.11 -36.18 -17.60
C LEU A 521 7.58 -36.50 -17.80
N TRP A 522 8.27 -37.00 -16.76
CA TRP A 522 9.67 -37.39 -16.83
C TRP A 522 9.88 -38.52 -17.85
N ALA A 523 9.01 -39.55 -17.81
CA ALA A 523 9.02 -40.64 -18.78
C ALA A 523 8.62 -40.18 -20.18
N GLN A 524 7.54 -39.40 -20.32
CA GLN A 524 7.05 -38.88 -21.60
C GLN A 524 8.10 -38.04 -22.33
N CYS A 525 8.87 -37.25 -21.59
CA CYS A 525 9.90 -36.38 -22.15
C CYS A 525 11.25 -37.10 -22.38
N GLY A 526 11.37 -38.38 -22.02
CA GLY A 526 12.62 -39.13 -22.14
C GLY A 526 13.76 -38.59 -21.27
N LEU A 527 13.44 -38.02 -20.10
CA LEU A 527 14.45 -37.44 -19.20
C LEU A 527 15.16 -38.52 -18.38
N ALA A 528 16.43 -38.30 -18.07
CA ALA A 528 17.26 -39.26 -17.34
C ALA A 528 17.74 -38.71 -15.99
N LEU A 529 17.63 -39.52 -14.94
CA LEU A 529 18.14 -39.21 -13.60
C LEU A 529 19.65 -38.98 -13.64
N GLY A 530 20.13 -37.99 -12.89
CA GLY A 530 21.56 -37.62 -12.87
C GLY A 530 22.09 -36.99 -14.17
N HIS A 531 21.27 -36.87 -15.22
CA HIS A 531 21.68 -36.36 -16.53
C HIS A 531 20.77 -35.23 -17.04
N THR A 532 19.95 -34.65 -16.17
CA THR A 532 19.01 -33.57 -16.55
C THR A 532 19.27 -32.31 -15.73
N ILE A 533 19.41 -31.16 -16.40
CA ILE A 533 19.47 -29.83 -15.79
C ILE A 533 18.09 -29.17 -15.90
N ALA A 534 17.62 -28.53 -14.83
CA ALA A 534 16.46 -27.64 -14.88
C ALA A 534 16.89 -26.21 -15.20
N ILE A 535 16.14 -25.50 -16.03
CA ILE A 535 16.30 -24.05 -16.23
C ILE A 535 15.02 -23.26 -15.93
N PHE A 536 15.19 -22.06 -15.37
CA PHE A 536 14.12 -21.09 -15.12
C PHE A 536 14.66 -19.67 -15.40
N CYS A 537 14.51 -19.22 -16.64
CA CYS A 537 15.25 -18.08 -17.17
C CYS A 537 14.50 -16.74 -17.09
N GLY A 538 13.35 -16.69 -16.42
CA GLY A 538 12.59 -15.48 -16.21
C GLY A 538 11.90 -15.49 -14.85
N GLY A 539 11.32 -14.36 -14.46
CA GLY A 539 10.47 -14.25 -13.29
C GLY A 539 9.11 -13.66 -13.66
N GLY A 540 8.19 -13.57 -12.70
CA GLY A 540 6.83 -13.06 -12.93
C GLY A 540 6.74 -11.64 -13.52
N ASP A 541 7.88 -10.93 -13.59
CA ASP A 541 8.11 -9.70 -14.36
C ASP A 541 9.20 -9.95 -15.42
N ARG A 542 8.93 -9.57 -16.68
CA ARG A 542 9.84 -9.66 -17.84
C ARG A 542 11.16 -8.91 -17.62
N GLN A 543 11.18 -7.97 -16.67
CA GLN A 543 12.42 -7.30 -16.25
C GLN A 543 13.47 -8.24 -15.67
N ARG A 544 13.08 -9.47 -15.30
CA ARG A 544 13.96 -10.51 -14.76
C ARG A 544 14.44 -11.53 -15.79
N ASP A 545 14.10 -11.34 -17.07
CA ASP A 545 14.43 -12.28 -18.14
C ASP A 545 15.94 -12.37 -18.40
N CYS A 546 16.43 -13.59 -18.55
CA CYS A 546 17.83 -13.95 -18.79
C CYS A 546 17.96 -14.77 -20.09
N PRO A 547 18.32 -14.14 -21.23
CA PRO A 547 18.21 -14.77 -22.54
C PRO A 547 19.39 -15.65 -22.97
N PHE A 548 20.43 -15.78 -22.15
CA PHE A 548 21.73 -16.38 -22.50
C PHE A 548 22.09 -17.64 -21.70
N VAL A 549 21.19 -18.14 -20.86
CA VAL A 549 21.41 -19.38 -20.08
C VAL A 549 21.65 -20.57 -21.00
N GLY A 550 20.88 -20.71 -22.08
CA GLY A 550 21.05 -21.80 -23.06
C GLY A 550 22.43 -21.77 -23.74
N GLU A 551 22.90 -20.58 -24.11
CA GLU A 551 24.24 -20.38 -24.66
C GLU A 551 25.31 -20.83 -23.65
N ALA A 552 25.24 -20.35 -22.40
CA ALA A 552 26.18 -20.67 -21.33
C ALA A 552 26.23 -22.19 -21.01
N LEU A 553 25.11 -22.90 -21.18
CA LEU A 553 25.00 -24.33 -20.88
C LEU A 553 25.44 -25.25 -22.04
N SER A 554 25.53 -24.77 -23.27
CA SER A 554 25.73 -25.61 -24.46
C SER A 554 26.95 -26.52 -24.34
N ARG A 555 28.11 -25.94 -24.01
CA ARG A 555 29.38 -26.68 -23.93
C ARG A 555 29.39 -27.73 -22.83
N CYS A 556 28.89 -27.41 -21.64
CA CYS A 556 28.86 -28.37 -20.53
C CYS A 556 27.83 -29.49 -20.78
N CYS A 557 26.69 -29.17 -21.38
CA CYS A 557 25.68 -30.17 -21.71
C CYS A 557 26.19 -31.17 -22.74
N GLN A 558 26.92 -30.72 -23.77
CA GLN A 558 27.58 -31.62 -24.73
C GLN A 558 28.65 -32.48 -24.06
N LYS A 559 29.56 -31.84 -23.28
CA LYS A 559 30.67 -32.52 -22.62
C LYS A 559 30.22 -33.63 -21.66
N TYR A 560 29.14 -33.41 -20.93
CA TYR A 560 28.64 -34.34 -19.89
C TYR A 560 27.36 -35.08 -20.31
N ASN A 561 26.96 -35.01 -21.58
CA ASN A 561 25.75 -35.63 -22.12
C ASN A 561 24.49 -35.34 -21.28
N LEU A 562 24.21 -34.05 -21.06
CA LEU A 562 23.10 -33.60 -20.22
C LEU A 562 21.92 -33.14 -21.07
N ALA A 563 20.72 -33.55 -20.66
CA ALA A 563 19.45 -33.01 -21.15
C ALA A 563 19.05 -31.77 -20.34
N VAL A 564 18.19 -30.94 -20.91
CA VAL A 564 17.70 -29.71 -20.26
C VAL A 564 16.17 -29.65 -20.25
N VAL A 565 15.58 -29.33 -19.10
CA VAL A 565 14.14 -29.08 -18.95
C VAL A 565 13.90 -27.64 -18.48
N ALA A 566 13.09 -26.88 -19.19
CA ALA A 566 12.69 -25.55 -18.75
C ALA A 566 11.38 -25.59 -17.95
N LEU A 567 11.37 -24.92 -16.80
CA LEU A 567 10.25 -24.80 -15.88
C LEU A 567 9.83 -23.33 -15.76
N GLY A 568 8.53 -23.09 -15.65
CA GLY A 568 7.96 -21.75 -15.66
C GLY A 568 6.44 -21.75 -15.74
N SER A 569 5.82 -20.60 -15.50
CA SER A 569 4.44 -20.33 -15.87
C SER A 569 4.32 -20.10 -17.39
N SER A 570 3.09 -19.87 -17.86
CA SER A 570 2.85 -19.47 -19.24
C SER A 570 3.51 -18.14 -19.61
N ARG A 571 3.76 -17.25 -18.64
CA ARG A 571 4.42 -15.95 -18.85
C ARG A 571 5.90 -16.11 -19.22
N GLU A 572 6.59 -17.09 -18.65
CA GLU A 572 8.01 -17.36 -18.94
C GLU A 572 8.22 -18.28 -20.14
N LYS A 573 7.15 -18.71 -20.84
CA LYS A 573 7.26 -19.63 -21.98
C LYS A 573 8.20 -19.10 -23.06
N ALA A 574 8.10 -17.82 -23.41
CA ALA A 574 8.88 -17.22 -24.50
C ALA A 574 10.38 -17.13 -24.15
N ILE A 575 10.73 -16.66 -22.96
CA ILE A 575 12.13 -16.54 -22.54
C ILE A 575 12.78 -17.92 -22.35
N ASN A 576 12.04 -18.89 -21.82
CA ASN A 576 12.52 -20.26 -21.71
C ASN A 576 12.66 -20.93 -23.09
N GLU A 577 11.74 -20.70 -24.03
CA GLU A 577 11.85 -21.26 -25.38
C GLU A 577 13.07 -20.71 -26.12
N LYS A 578 13.41 -19.43 -25.93
CA LYS A 578 14.64 -18.85 -26.49
C LYS A 578 15.89 -19.61 -26.03
N ASN A 579 16.00 -19.88 -24.73
CA ASN A 579 17.13 -20.61 -24.15
C ASN A 579 17.13 -22.10 -24.57
N ILE A 580 15.96 -22.75 -24.61
CA ILE A 580 15.82 -24.13 -25.08
C ILE A 580 16.18 -24.27 -26.56
N SER A 581 15.79 -23.30 -27.41
CA SER A 581 16.12 -23.29 -28.83
C SER A 581 17.63 -23.20 -29.06
N ALA A 582 18.33 -22.37 -28.28
CA ALA A 582 19.79 -22.27 -28.35
C ALA A 582 20.51 -23.58 -28.01
N LEU A 583 19.92 -24.42 -27.16
CA LEU A 583 20.46 -25.75 -26.84
C LEU A 583 20.14 -26.77 -27.93
N ARG A 584 18.90 -26.75 -28.47
CA ARG A 584 18.48 -27.67 -29.54
C ARG A 584 19.30 -27.49 -30.81
N THR A 585 19.66 -26.26 -31.17
CA THR A 585 20.53 -26.00 -32.34
C THR A 585 21.92 -26.59 -32.19
N GLN A 586 22.35 -26.89 -30.97
CA GLN A 586 23.61 -27.55 -30.64
C GLN A 586 23.46 -29.08 -30.47
N GLY A 587 22.31 -29.65 -30.85
CA GLY A 587 22.03 -31.08 -30.76
C GLY A 587 21.71 -31.59 -29.35
N ILE A 588 21.46 -30.69 -28.39
CA ILE A 588 21.19 -31.06 -26.99
C ILE A 588 19.71 -31.37 -26.81
N ALA A 589 19.40 -32.49 -26.16
CA ALA A 589 18.03 -32.87 -25.79
C ALA A 589 17.45 -31.84 -24.80
N ALA A 590 16.48 -31.04 -25.25
CA ALA A 590 15.92 -29.97 -24.44
C ALA A 590 14.40 -29.81 -24.61
N VAL A 591 13.68 -29.73 -23.49
CA VAL A 591 12.21 -29.66 -23.44
C VAL A 591 11.74 -28.43 -22.66
N ASN A 592 10.74 -27.74 -23.21
CA ASN A 592 10.09 -26.61 -22.52
C ASN A 592 8.74 -27.04 -21.94
N LEU A 593 8.64 -27.01 -20.61
CA LEU A 593 7.42 -27.32 -19.86
C LEU A 593 6.76 -26.07 -19.26
N SER A 594 7.23 -24.86 -19.60
CA SER A 594 6.63 -23.62 -19.14
C SER A 594 5.14 -23.52 -19.49
N GLY A 595 4.30 -23.35 -18.47
CA GLY A 595 2.85 -23.26 -18.59
C GLY A 595 2.14 -24.60 -18.88
N LYS A 596 2.83 -25.74 -18.79
CA LYS A 596 2.25 -27.07 -19.00
C LYS A 596 1.99 -27.86 -17.71
N THR A 597 2.38 -27.31 -16.56
CA THR A 597 2.28 -27.97 -15.26
C THR A 597 1.90 -26.96 -14.17
N ASP A 598 1.36 -27.44 -13.06
CA ASP A 598 1.28 -26.64 -11.84
C ASP A 598 2.66 -26.53 -11.16
N PHE A 599 2.77 -25.62 -10.18
CA PHE A 599 4.03 -25.34 -9.50
C PHE A 599 4.60 -26.54 -8.74
N LEU A 600 3.77 -27.34 -8.06
CA LEU A 600 4.25 -28.48 -7.26
C LEU A 600 4.70 -29.63 -8.15
N THR A 601 4.04 -29.85 -9.29
CA THR A 601 4.48 -30.79 -10.32
C THR A 601 5.83 -30.36 -10.90
N SER A 602 6.00 -29.07 -11.23
CA SER A 602 7.31 -28.53 -11.63
C SER A 602 8.39 -28.69 -10.54
N ALA A 603 8.05 -28.45 -9.27
CA ALA A 603 8.97 -28.65 -8.15
C ALA A 603 9.36 -30.13 -7.96
N ALA A 604 8.43 -31.06 -8.22
CA ALA A 604 8.72 -32.49 -8.21
C ALA A 604 9.61 -32.95 -9.39
N LEU A 605 9.50 -32.30 -10.56
CA LEU A 605 10.45 -32.48 -11.66
C LEU A 605 11.84 -31.93 -11.28
N LEU A 606 11.87 -30.71 -10.73
CA LEU A 606 13.10 -30.05 -10.26
C LEU A 606 13.87 -30.91 -9.25
N ALA A 607 13.18 -31.60 -8.33
CA ALA A 607 13.78 -32.49 -7.33
C ALA A 607 14.60 -33.65 -7.92
N ARG A 608 14.43 -33.97 -9.21
CA ARG A 608 15.11 -35.07 -9.92
C ARG A 608 16.28 -34.58 -10.78
N CYS A 609 16.41 -33.27 -10.96
CA CYS A 609 17.46 -32.68 -11.77
C CYS A 609 18.80 -32.73 -11.03
N ARG A 610 19.88 -32.92 -11.79
CA ARG A 610 21.25 -32.92 -11.27
C ARG A 610 21.68 -31.53 -10.80
N LEU A 611 21.24 -30.51 -11.51
CA LEU A 611 21.52 -29.11 -11.25
C LEU A 611 20.34 -28.26 -11.74
N ALA A 612 20.11 -27.12 -11.10
CA ALA A 612 19.19 -26.10 -11.57
C ALA A 612 19.94 -24.80 -11.93
N VAL A 613 19.56 -24.15 -13.02
CA VAL A 613 20.22 -22.92 -13.49
C VAL A 613 19.19 -21.86 -13.88
N GLY A 614 19.31 -20.64 -13.38
CA GLY A 614 18.31 -19.63 -13.71
C GLY A 614 18.51 -18.31 -13.00
N VAL A 615 17.40 -17.60 -12.75
CA VAL A 615 17.37 -16.33 -12.03
C VAL A 615 16.73 -16.48 -10.64
N ASP A 616 17.02 -15.51 -9.75
CA ASP A 616 16.44 -15.45 -8.40
C ASP A 616 14.91 -15.29 -8.42
N THR A 617 14.22 -16.43 -8.25
CA THR A 617 12.76 -16.61 -8.43
C THR A 617 12.21 -17.69 -7.51
N SER A 618 10.89 -17.94 -7.56
CA SER A 618 10.24 -19.02 -6.79
C SER A 618 10.86 -20.40 -7.04
N PHE A 619 11.34 -20.71 -8.26
CA PHE A 619 12.03 -21.98 -8.53
C PHE A 619 13.41 -22.07 -7.90
N ALA A 620 14.12 -20.94 -7.76
CA ALA A 620 15.39 -20.91 -7.02
C ALA A 620 15.18 -21.22 -5.53
N HIS A 621 14.12 -20.66 -4.93
CA HIS A 621 13.71 -21.01 -3.56
C HIS A 621 13.25 -22.46 -3.44
N ALA A 622 12.54 -22.99 -4.44
CA ALA A 622 12.14 -24.40 -4.45
C ALA A 622 13.36 -25.33 -4.54
N ALA A 623 14.35 -25.02 -5.38
CA ALA A 623 15.61 -25.77 -5.47
C ALA A 623 16.33 -25.78 -4.11
N ALA A 624 16.40 -24.62 -3.44
CA ALA A 624 16.97 -24.52 -2.09
C ALA A 624 16.23 -25.41 -1.07
N ALA A 625 14.89 -25.36 -1.05
CA ALA A 625 14.06 -26.17 -0.16
C ALA A 625 14.18 -27.68 -0.44
N LEU A 626 14.31 -28.08 -1.71
CA LEU A 626 14.46 -29.47 -2.15
C LEU A 626 15.90 -29.97 -2.09
N GLN A 627 16.87 -29.13 -1.70
CA GLN A 627 18.30 -29.46 -1.68
C GLN A 627 18.82 -29.91 -3.05
N VAL A 628 18.27 -29.31 -4.12
CA VAL A 628 18.76 -29.43 -5.49
C VAL A 628 19.89 -28.43 -5.67
N PRO A 629 21.09 -28.87 -6.11
CA PRO A 629 22.17 -27.93 -6.37
C PRO A 629 21.78 -26.93 -7.46
N GLN A 630 22.17 -25.66 -7.27
CA GLN A 630 21.75 -24.60 -8.19
C GLN A 630 22.81 -23.52 -8.43
N VAL A 631 22.80 -22.99 -9.65
CA VAL A 631 23.54 -21.78 -10.04
C VAL A 631 22.55 -20.73 -10.53
N ILE A 632 22.43 -19.63 -9.79
CA ILE A 632 21.48 -18.56 -10.11
C ILE A 632 22.18 -17.26 -10.45
N VAL A 633 21.58 -16.48 -11.34
CA VAL A 633 21.96 -15.10 -11.59
C VAL A 633 21.20 -14.20 -10.62
N LEU A 634 21.95 -13.41 -9.85
CA LEU A 634 21.42 -12.48 -8.87
C LEU A 634 21.43 -11.04 -9.42
N GLY A 635 20.27 -10.38 -9.39
CA GLY A 635 20.13 -8.98 -9.81
C GLY A 635 18.98 -8.28 -9.09
N GLY A 636 18.94 -6.94 -9.16
CA GLY A 636 17.83 -6.07 -8.74
C GLY A 636 17.40 -6.07 -7.27
N ALA A 637 17.64 -7.15 -6.53
CA ALA A 637 17.22 -7.37 -5.17
C ALA A 637 18.27 -6.93 -4.14
N ASP A 638 17.80 -6.73 -2.90
CA ASP A 638 18.65 -6.60 -1.71
C ASP A 638 19.55 -7.85 -1.63
N MET A 639 20.85 -7.67 -1.85
CA MET A 639 21.82 -8.74 -2.09
C MET A 639 22.15 -9.50 -0.79
N GLY A 640 21.18 -10.28 -0.31
CA GLY A 640 21.30 -11.11 0.88
C GLY A 640 19.97 -11.39 1.58
N ARG A 641 18.99 -10.48 1.52
CA ARG A 641 17.72 -10.63 2.24
C ARG A 641 16.89 -11.83 1.77
N PHE A 642 16.84 -12.03 0.45
CA PHE A 642 16.04 -13.07 -0.20
C PHE A 642 16.90 -14.12 -0.91
N LEU A 643 18.19 -14.23 -0.61
CA LEU A 643 19.02 -15.25 -1.24
C LEU A 643 18.39 -16.64 -0.97
N PRO A 644 18.21 -17.49 -2.00
CA PRO A 644 17.72 -18.86 -1.83
C PRO A 644 18.65 -19.69 -0.93
N SER A 645 18.40 -19.66 0.38
CA SER A 645 19.34 -20.16 1.39
C SER A 645 19.44 -21.69 1.38
N SER A 646 20.60 -22.20 0.98
CA SER A 646 20.93 -23.62 0.99
C SER A 646 22.44 -23.79 0.83
N PRO A 647 23.07 -24.80 1.45
CA PRO A 647 24.48 -25.10 1.21
C PRO A 647 24.79 -25.40 -0.27
N LYS A 648 23.74 -25.76 -1.04
CA LYS A 648 23.82 -26.08 -2.46
C LYS A 648 23.42 -24.91 -3.39
N THR A 649 23.39 -23.69 -2.88
CA THR A 649 23.14 -22.48 -3.69
C THR A 649 24.44 -21.77 -4.04
N LEU A 650 24.65 -21.53 -5.33
CA LEU A 650 25.67 -20.65 -5.87
C LEU A 650 25.02 -19.50 -6.65
N ALA A 651 25.20 -18.25 -6.22
CA ALA A 651 24.66 -17.08 -6.88
C ALA A 651 25.77 -16.31 -7.61
N LEU A 652 25.71 -16.24 -8.93
CA LEU A 652 26.57 -15.39 -9.74
C LEU A 652 26.04 -13.96 -9.73
N CYS A 653 26.89 -13.03 -9.33
CA CYS A 653 26.56 -11.61 -9.19
C CYS A 653 27.54 -10.74 -9.98
N LEU A 654 27.00 -9.78 -10.74
CA LEU A 654 27.77 -8.65 -11.25
C LEU A 654 27.66 -7.49 -10.24
N PRO A 655 28.72 -7.19 -9.46
CA PRO A 655 28.61 -6.20 -8.39
C PRO A 655 28.68 -4.79 -8.98
N LEU A 656 27.53 -4.12 -9.01
CA LEU A 656 27.35 -2.79 -9.60
C LEU A 656 27.12 -1.73 -8.51
N GLU A 657 27.49 -0.48 -8.81
CA GLU A 657 27.30 0.64 -7.89
C GLU A 657 25.83 0.93 -7.52
N CYS A 658 24.89 0.46 -8.34
CA CYS A 658 23.45 0.58 -8.12
C CYS A 658 22.79 -0.66 -7.49
N ALA A 659 23.58 -1.62 -6.99
CA ALA A 659 23.08 -2.75 -6.22
C ALA A 659 22.16 -2.30 -5.08
N GLY A 660 21.12 -3.09 -4.77
CA GLY A 660 20.12 -2.76 -3.75
C GLY A 660 19.04 -1.75 -4.21
N CYS A 661 18.84 -1.59 -5.53
CA CYS A 661 17.83 -0.66 -6.06
C CYS A 661 16.37 -1.13 -5.91
N ASN A 662 16.13 -2.34 -5.38
CA ASN A 662 14.80 -2.95 -5.25
C ASN A 662 14.00 -2.89 -6.56
N TRP A 663 14.63 -3.28 -7.66
CA TRP A 663 14.09 -3.23 -9.03
C TRP A 663 13.69 -1.82 -9.55
N ARG A 664 13.99 -0.74 -8.82
CA ARG A 664 13.85 0.65 -9.28
C ARG A 664 15.12 1.13 -9.98
N CYS A 665 15.33 0.63 -11.20
CA CYS A 665 16.55 0.90 -11.97
C CYS A 665 16.65 2.37 -12.39
N ARG A 666 17.79 3.02 -12.12
CA ARG A 666 18.12 4.36 -12.63
C ARG A 666 18.78 4.37 -14.02
N TYR A 667 19.01 3.19 -14.58
CA TYR A 667 19.58 2.98 -15.92
C TYR A 667 18.50 2.41 -16.82
N ALA A 668 18.62 2.64 -18.13
CA ALA A 668 17.67 2.15 -19.13
C ALA A 668 17.62 0.60 -19.18
N GLU A 669 18.73 -0.06 -18.86
CA GLU A 669 18.85 -1.51 -18.87
C GLU A 669 19.18 -2.07 -17.47
N ARG A 670 18.75 -3.31 -17.22
CA ARG A 670 19.06 -4.04 -15.99
C ARG A 670 20.41 -4.75 -16.11
N HIS A 671 21.48 -3.97 -16.15
CA HIS A 671 22.84 -4.49 -16.31
C HIS A 671 23.24 -5.55 -15.27
N CYS A 672 22.63 -5.59 -14.08
CA CYS A 672 22.87 -6.65 -13.10
C CYS A 672 22.46 -8.05 -13.58
N LEU A 673 21.53 -8.16 -14.53
CA LEU A 673 21.15 -9.42 -15.17
C LEU A 673 21.75 -9.52 -16.57
N THR A 674 21.57 -8.47 -17.40
CA THR A 674 21.98 -8.49 -18.81
C THR A 674 23.49 -8.35 -19.01
N GLY A 675 24.21 -7.83 -18.01
CA GLY A 675 25.67 -7.68 -18.04
C GLY A 675 26.43 -8.90 -17.54
N ILE A 676 25.73 -9.96 -17.11
CA ILE A 676 26.36 -11.22 -16.73
C ILE A 676 26.94 -11.86 -17.99
N SER A 677 28.23 -12.20 -17.94
CA SER A 677 28.93 -12.86 -19.03
C SER A 677 28.46 -14.32 -19.15
N PRO A 678 28.05 -14.79 -20.35
CA PRO A 678 27.74 -16.20 -20.58
C PRO A 678 28.90 -17.13 -20.20
N ASP A 679 30.15 -16.72 -20.45
CA ASP A 679 31.34 -17.48 -20.05
C ASP A 679 31.50 -17.57 -18.53
N CYS A 680 31.20 -16.50 -17.79
CA CYS A 680 31.23 -16.52 -16.33
C CYS A 680 30.15 -17.47 -15.77
N LEU A 681 28.95 -17.47 -16.36
CA LEU A 681 27.90 -18.40 -15.99
C LEU A 681 28.29 -19.85 -16.33
N ALA A 682 28.86 -20.08 -17.51
CA ALA A 682 29.34 -21.38 -17.94
C ALA A 682 30.41 -21.95 -16.98
N GLN A 683 31.40 -21.12 -16.60
CA GLN A 683 32.44 -21.50 -15.63
C GLN A 683 31.86 -21.84 -14.26
N ALA A 684 30.91 -21.03 -13.77
CA ALA A 684 30.25 -21.29 -12.49
C ALA A 684 29.45 -22.60 -12.53
N VAL A 685 28.71 -22.84 -13.62
CA VAL A 685 27.94 -24.08 -13.83
C VAL A 685 28.86 -25.30 -13.94
N GLU A 686 29.92 -25.23 -14.74
CA GLU A 686 30.83 -26.36 -14.92
C GLU A 686 31.50 -26.73 -13.60
N THR A 687 31.98 -25.75 -12.85
CA THR A 687 32.56 -25.96 -11.51
C THR A 687 31.52 -26.54 -10.54
N ALA A 688 30.27 -26.07 -10.59
CA ALA A 688 29.18 -26.57 -9.76
C ALA A 688 28.73 -28.01 -10.12
N LEU A 689 28.92 -28.44 -11.37
CA LEU A 689 28.60 -29.79 -11.85
C LEU A 689 29.62 -30.85 -11.44
N THR A 690 30.89 -30.45 -11.29
CA THR A 690 32.02 -31.34 -10.96
C THR A 690 32.51 -31.21 -9.52
N GLY A 691 32.29 -30.06 -8.90
CA GLY A 691 32.72 -29.76 -7.55
C GLY A 691 31.84 -30.40 -6.46
N VAL A 692 32.40 -30.46 -5.25
CA VAL A 692 31.70 -30.95 -4.06
C VAL A 692 30.90 -29.82 -3.42
N TRP A 693 29.61 -30.06 -3.21
CA TRP A 693 28.75 -29.16 -2.47
C TRP A 693 28.87 -29.39 -0.96
N PRO A 694 28.89 -28.32 -0.13
CA PRO A 694 28.87 -28.46 1.31
C PRO A 694 27.61 -29.15 1.81
N GLU A 695 27.70 -29.65 3.04
CA GLU A 695 26.55 -30.16 3.78
C GLU A 695 25.85 -29.07 4.60
N THR A 696 26.54 -27.97 4.93
CA THR A 696 26.06 -26.90 5.80
C THR A 696 26.34 -25.49 5.23
N GLY A 697 25.58 -24.49 5.70
CA GLY A 697 25.70 -23.08 5.33
C GLY A 697 24.51 -22.53 4.52
N ALA A 698 24.46 -21.19 4.40
CA ALA A 698 23.37 -20.46 3.73
C ALA A 698 23.55 -20.30 2.21
N GLY A 699 24.66 -20.78 1.66
CA GLY A 699 25.01 -20.68 0.24
C GLY A 699 26.14 -19.70 -0.04
N ARG A 700 26.40 -19.45 -1.33
CA ARG A 700 27.54 -18.66 -1.81
C ARG A 700 27.13 -17.64 -2.84
N ILE A 701 27.81 -16.50 -2.83
CA ILE A 701 27.79 -15.50 -3.90
C ILE A 701 29.17 -15.45 -4.54
N VAL A 702 29.24 -15.69 -5.84
CA VAL A 702 30.46 -15.54 -6.64
C VAL A 702 30.38 -14.29 -7.51
N LEU A 703 31.46 -13.53 -7.51
CA LEU A 703 31.51 -12.22 -8.15
C LEU A 703 32.12 -12.33 -9.55
N GLN A 704 31.38 -11.85 -10.55
CA GLN A 704 31.89 -11.67 -11.90
C GLN A 704 33.06 -10.66 -11.89
N PRO A 705 34.21 -11.00 -12.51
CA PRO A 705 35.41 -10.19 -12.41
C PRO A 705 35.31 -8.89 -13.22
N PRO A 706 35.95 -7.79 -12.77
CA PRO A 706 35.77 -6.46 -13.36
C PRO A 706 36.20 -6.35 -14.83
N HIS A 707 37.16 -7.16 -15.29
CA HIS A 707 37.61 -7.13 -16.69
C HIS A 707 36.55 -7.61 -17.69
N THR A 708 35.52 -8.34 -17.22
CA THR A 708 34.37 -8.75 -18.04
C THR A 708 33.27 -7.67 -18.09
N TRP A 709 33.43 -6.57 -17.35
CA TRP A 709 32.51 -5.42 -17.33
C TRP A 709 33.28 -4.10 -17.51
N PRO A 710 33.74 -3.79 -18.73
CA PRO A 710 34.52 -2.59 -18.99
C PRO A 710 33.69 -1.32 -18.76
N ARG A 711 34.35 -0.25 -18.31
CA ARG A 711 33.70 1.05 -18.11
C ARG A 711 33.20 1.61 -19.45
N ALA A 712 31.96 2.08 -19.46
CA ALA A 712 31.36 2.79 -20.58
C ALA A 712 30.43 3.90 -20.08
N ALA A 713 30.23 4.94 -20.88
CA ALA A 713 29.26 6.00 -20.58
C ALA A 713 27.84 5.43 -20.49
N GLY A 714 27.05 5.91 -19.52
CA GLY A 714 25.68 5.44 -19.30
C GLY A 714 25.55 4.07 -18.63
N ARG A 715 26.67 3.38 -18.29
CA ARG A 715 26.67 2.11 -17.55
C ARG A 715 27.05 2.29 -16.08
N PRO A 716 26.51 1.47 -15.17
CA PRO A 716 26.94 1.43 -13.78
C PRO A 716 28.39 0.96 -13.66
N ARG A 717 29.13 1.56 -12.73
CA ARG A 717 30.49 1.12 -12.40
C ARG A 717 30.46 -0.20 -11.63
N TRP A 718 31.44 -1.07 -11.93
CA TRP A 718 31.76 -2.21 -11.08
C TRP A 718 32.20 -1.70 -9.70
N ARG A 719 31.63 -2.25 -8.62
CA ARG A 719 31.91 -1.81 -7.24
C ARG A 719 32.42 -2.97 -6.40
N SER A 720 33.46 -2.70 -5.60
CA SER A 720 33.99 -3.67 -4.62
C SER A 720 32.91 -4.11 -3.63
N PRO A 721 32.81 -5.41 -3.28
CA PRO A 721 31.72 -6.01 -2.50
C PRO A 721 31.70 -5.62 -1.01
N GLN A 722 32.51 -4.65 -0.57
CA GLN A 722 32.58 -4.20 0.82
C GLN A 722 31.22 -3.80 1.39
N ALA A 723 30.29 -3.29 0.56
CA ALA A 723 28.93 -2.98 0.98
C ALA A 723 28.09 -4.25 1.27
N LEU A 724 28.23 -5.31 0.46
CA LEU A 724 27.58 -6.60 0.71
C LEU A 724 28.14 -7.26 1.97
N MET A 725 29.46 -7.19 2.17
CA MET A 725 30.11 -7.77 3.35
C MET A 725 29.68 -7.09 4.65
N ARG A 726 29.42 -5.77 4.64
CA ARG A 726 28.91 -5.02 5.82
C ARG A 726 27.50 -5.44 6.24
N GLN A 727 26.65 -5.88 5.30
CA GLN A 727 25.28 -6.34 5.61
C GLN A 727 25.25 -7.70 6.35
N GLN A 728 26.36 -8.45 6.38
CA GLN A 728 26.46 -9.73 7.09
C GLN A 728 26.93 -9.62 8.54
N GLY A 729 27.38 -8.44 9.01
CA GLY A 729 28.11 -8.27 10.27
C GLY A 729 27.38 -8.68 11.56
N ALA A 730 26.10 -9.06 11.48
CA ALA A 730 25.28 -9.52 12.60
C ALA A 730 24.81 -11.00 12.49
N LEU A 731 25.32 -11.77 11.52
CA LEU A 731 24.89 -13.17 11.28
C LEU A 731 25.78 -14.17 12.04
N GLY A 732 25.15 -15.20 12.61
CA GLY A 732 25.87 -16.39 13.09
C GLY A 732 26.41 -17.23 11.93
N ASP A 733 27.39 -18.10 12.21
CA ASP A 733 28.15 -18.84 11.18
C ASP A 733 27.26 -19.66 10.22
N GLU A 734 26.13 -20.22 10.69
CA GLU A 734 25.22 -21.00 9.84
C GLU A 734 24.39 -20.17 8.85
N ASP A 735 24.18 -18.89 9.14
CA ASP A 735 23.42 -17.97 8.28
C ASP A 735 24.33 -17.16 7.35
N ARG A 736 25.66 -17.31 7.52
CA ARG A 736 26.64 -16.50 6.80
C ARG A 736 26.75 -16.97 5.35
N ILE A 737 26.59 -16.03 4.43
CA ILE A 737 26.73 -16.28 3.00
C ILE A 737 28.20 -16.10 2.62
N CYS A 738 28.82 -17.12 2.03
CA CYS A 738 30.20 -16.98 1.56
C CYS A 738 30.23 -16.07 0.32
N ILE A 739 31.07 -15.03 0.30
CA ILE A 739 31.25 -14.15 -0.85
C ILE A 739 32.69 -14.21 -1.32
N GLU A 740 32.92 -14.60 -2.58
CA GLU A 740 34.27 -14.66 -3.15
C GLU A 740 34.30 -14.37 -4.66
N PRO A 741 35.45 -14.00 -5.25
CA PRO A 741 35.59 -13.88 -6.69
C PRO A 741 35.36 -15.22 -7.41
N LEU A 742 34.73 -15.20 -8.59
CA LEU A 742 34.50 -16.41 -9.40
C LEU A 742 35.78 -17.22 -9.63
N ALA A 743 36.89 -16.56 -9.96
CA ALA A 743 38.16 -17.23 -10.17
C ALA A 743 38.70 -17.94 -8.91
N ALA A 744 38.41 -17.41 -7.71
CA ALA A 744 38.79 -18.05 -6.45
C ALA A 744 37.93 -19.29 -6.18
N TYR A 745 36.62 -19.19 -6.42
CA TYR A 745 35.69 -20.30 -6.33
C TYR A 745 36.09 -21.44 -7.28
N CYS A 746 36.33 -21.15 -8.57
CA CYS A 746 36.75 -22.15 -9.54
C CYS A 746 38.06 -22.83 -9.10
N ARG A 747 39.08 -22.08 -8.66
CA ARG A 747 40.34 -22.69 -8.19
C ARG A 747 40.17 -23.62 -6.98
N LYS A 748 39.24 -23.32 -6.07
CA LYS A 748 39.00 -24.14 -4.87
C LYS A 748 38.17 -25.40 -5.14
N HIS A 749 37.34 -25.37 -6.17
CA HIS A 749 36.30 -26.38 -6.41
C HIS A 749 36.40 -27.11 -7.75
N SER A 750 37.35 -26.73 -8.62
CA SER A 750 37.75 -27.56 -9.75
C SER A 750 38.35 -28.87 -9.22
N ALA A 751 37.75 -29.98 -9.64
CA ALA A 751 38.25 -31.33 -9.40
C ALA A 751 39.55 -31.61 -10.15
#